data_AF-A0A9D8QT64-F1
#
_entry.id   AF-A0A9D8QT64-F1
#
_cell.length_a   1.000
_cell.length_b   1.000
_cell.length_c   1.000
_cell.angle_alpha   90.00
_cell.angle_beta   90.00
_cell.angle_gamma   90.00
#
_symmetry.space_group_name_H-M   'P 1'
#
loop_
_entity.id
_entity.type
_entity.pdbx_description
1 polymer ?
#
loop_
_entity_poly.entity_id
_entity_poly.type
_entity_poly.pdbx_seq_one_letter_code
_entity_poly.pdbx_strand_id
1 'polypeptide(L)'
;MNTSKLVTGFMSLALLAAMAQADGSANKNFTIPISNTINLDMIWIEPGTFMMGSPEDEIGRMDWGEDLHEVTLPSGFWMGKYEVTQAQYMAIMGDNPSNIIEKDGRHYGIGSNYPVYYMTWKEATNFCAKLTEIERAAGRLPKGYEYTLPTSEQWEYACRAGTTTAFNNGTNIAKKSESEYETCPNLEPLAWYMSNSDRQTHPVGQKQPNAWGLYDMHGNVDEACIDELYSGVYICRGGWFGMGAMYARSAYRLGTDTNERSVGTGFRLALVNNQPVEPPKIEYTISKDELTLTFTGVLYKSDDAVNWTKVESASSPYKVAIGDRKQFFCFKEESSGNPDDPPVVVVTPGTNATIPLSDAANLEMNWIEPGTFMMGSPKNELGRENKETQHQVTLTKGYWMGKYEVTQAQYKAVTGTNPSWDKGADLPVEQVSWYDAMEFCSKLTDIEREAGRLPEGYEYTLPTEAQWEYACRAGTTTALNSGKNLSKEVQCSEMDEVGWYWYNGGKESYNNNLICTHPGGQKKPNAWGLYDMHGNVGEWCLDYYEDYPTSAVVDPTGPDTGTDRAVRWGSWWNAAWACRSAYRGNDKPDAVYASLGFRVALAPVVTSNDIGLDMVWIEPGTFMMGSPENEQGRANNETQHKVTLTQGYWLGKYEVTQKQYQAIMGKNPSNFKGATLPVEKVSWEDAMAFCAKLTASEKEAGRLPSGYEYTLPTEAQWEYACRAGTTTALNSGKDLTNGTQCSEMGEVGWYSYNSGEKTHPVGQKKPNAWGLYDMHGNVLEWCLDWNGDYPLAPVTDPTGPDNGTSRVIRGGGWNFIAGGCRSASRSNYGPTYNSYFCGFRVALSSVQVVSKDIKVPLSETVNLDMIWIEKGTFIMGSPKGEMGRDNNDEENRHQVTLTQDYWIGKYEVTQAQYKAIMGTNPSRAKGDEKPVHQVTWDDAMEFCAKLTEIEKAAGRLPEGYVYTLPTEAQWEYACRAGTTTALNSGKNLSNASKCSEMEEVGWYYYANIGMVSVVGQKLPNAWGLYDMHGNVKEWCLDWYKENYYQGSPSEDPTGPAAPSDYNNYKVVRGGGWATYAYDCRSASRGKYYVDRYDRYTGFRVALVPEK
;
A
#
# COMPACT_ATOMS: atom_id res chain seq x y z
N MET A 1 7.30 -26.59 38.87
CA MET A 1 6.08 -25.78 38.81
C MET A 1 6.45 -24.35 39.16
N ASN A 2 6.38 -23.41 38.22
CA ASN A 2 6.14 -22.02 38.57
C ASN A 2 5.45 -21.32 37.39
N THR A 3 4.40 -20.60 37.74
CA THR A 3 3.24 -20.19 36.94
C THR A 3 3.42 -18.78 36.41
N SER A 4 3.94 -18.62 35.19
CA SER A 4 3.98 -17.30 34.52
C SER A 4 3.72 -17.32 33.00
N LYS A 5 3.21 -18.43 32.44
CA LYS A 5 2.82 -18.53 31.01
C LYS A 5 1.31 -18.57 30.74
N LEU A 6 0.48 -18.15 31.70
CA LEU A 6 -0.98 -18.20 31.60
C LEU A 6 -1.61 -16.81 31.83
N VAL A 7 -1.43 -15.87 30.90
CA VAL A 7 -2.30 -14.66 30.83
C VAL A 7 -2.65 -14.25 29.39
N THR A 8 -1.88 -14.58 28.36
CA THR A 8 -2.14 -14.10 26.99
C THR A 8 -3.22 -14.86 26.20
N GLY A 9 -4.00 -15.74 26.84
CA GLY A 9 -5.00 -16.58 26.17
C GLY A 9 -6.45 -16.44 26.65
N PHE A 10 -6.76 -15.54 27.60
CA PHE A 10 -8.11 -15.48 28.20
C PHE A 10 -9.00 -14.28 27.76
N MET A 11 -8.47 -13.32 27.00
CA MET A 11 -9.23 -12.09 26.69
C MET A 11 -10.01 -12.11 25.37
N SER A 12 -9.73 -13.02 24.42
CA SER A 12 -10.54 -13.10 23.18
C SER A 12 -11.98 -13.54 23.46
N LEU A 13 -12.23 -14.25 24.57
CA LEU A 13 -13.56 -14.74 24.93
C LEU A 13 -14.52 -13.66 25.43
N ALA A 14 -14.05 -12.53 25.99
CA ALA A 14 -14.96 -11.57 26.64
C ALA A 14 -15.79 -10.75 25.63
N LEU A 15 -15.15 -10.20 24.58
CA LEU A 15 -15.86 -9.45 23.53
C LEU A 15 -16.70 -10.40 22.66
N LEU A 16 -16.14 -11.56 22.29
CA LEU A 16 -16.87 -12.60 21.55
C LEU A 16 -18.03 -13.19 22.37
N ALA A 17 -17.92 -13.32 23.70
CA ALA A 17 -19.03 -13.75 24.56
C ALA A 17 -20.09 -12.65 24.74
N ALA A 18 -19.71 -11.38 24.89
CA ALA A 18 -20.65 -10.27 24.94
C ALA A 18 -21.45 -10.15 23.62
N MET A 19 -20.78 -10.38 22.47
CA MET A 19 -21.41 -10.41 21.15
C MET A 19 -22.29 -11.66 20.94
N ALA A 20 -21.87 -12.84 21.42
CA ALA A 20 -22.65 -14.08 21.33
C ALA A 20 -23.85 -14.14 22.32
N GLN A 21 -23.88 -13.30 23.35
CA GLN A 21 -24.97 -13.19 24.33
C GLN A 21 -26.09 -12.23 23.88
N ALA A 22 -25.99 -11.66 22.68
CA ALA A 22 -27.02 -10.80 22.08
C ALA A 22 -28.39 -11.49 21.89
N ASP A 23 -28.42 -12.83 22.00
CA ASP A 23 -29.60 -13.67 21.76
C ASP A 23 -30.42 -13.96 23.04
N GLY A 24 -30.20 -13.17 24.10
CA GLY A 24 -31.10 -13.08 25.25
C GLY A 24 -30.68 -13.91 26.46
N SER A 25 -29.71 -13.41 27.24
CA SER A 25 -29.69 -13.38 28.73
C SER A 25 -28.27 -13.33 29.31
N ALA A 26 -27.64 -12.14 29.34
CA ALA A 26 -26.60 -11.71 30.29
C ALA A 26 -26.10 -10.30 29.92
N ASN A 27 -25.46 -9.61 30.88
CA ASN A 27 -24.92 -8.26 30.78
C ASN A 27 -23.96 -8.11 29.56
N LYS A 28 -24.31 -7.27 28.59
CA LYS A 28 -23.56 -7.02 27.33
C LYS A 28 -22.35 -6.08 27.49
N ASN A 29 -22.11 -5.57 28.71
CA ASN A 29 -20.99 -4.67 29.01
C ASN A 29 -19.66 -5.43 29.03
N PHE A 30 -18.57 -4.82 28.57
CA PHE A 30 -17.23 -5.41 28.58
C PHE A 30 -16.15 -4.40 28.94
N THR A 31 -14.95 -4.89 29.29
CA THR A 31 -13.80 -4.06 29.66
C THR A 31 -12.63 -4.34 28.72
N ILE A 32 -12.02 -3.27 28.20
CA ILE A 32 -10.82 -3.31 27.36
C ILE A 32 -9.59 -3.10 28.27
N PRO A 33 -8.67 -4.06 28.33
CA PRO A 33 -7.44 -3.94 29.10
C PRO A 33 -6.35 -3.28 28.25
N ILE A 34 -6.10 -1.99 28.50
CA ILE A 34 -5.03 -1.26 27.80
C ILE A 34 -3.66 -1.64 28.39
N SER A 35 -3.60 -1.90 29.70
CA SER A 35 -2.43 -2.48 30.37
C SER A 35 -2.85 -3.26 31.63
N ASN A 36 -1.88 -3.82 32.37
CA ASN A 36 -2.15 -4.59 33.60
C ASN A 36 -2.90 -3.80 34.69
N THR A 37 -2.92 -2.47 34.62
CA THR A 37 -3.54 -1.59 35.62
C THR A 37 -4.48 -0.53 35.03
N ILE A 38 -4.64 -0.49 33.70
CA ILE A 38 -5.46 0.52 32.99
C ILE A 38 -6.49 -0.20 32.14
N ASN A 39 -7.77 0.09 32.42
CA ASN A 39 -8.92 -0.54 31.79
C ASN A 39 -9.85 0.53 31.21
N LEU A 40 -10.61 0.17 30.17
CA LEU A 40 -11.66 0.99 29.58
C LEU A 40 -12.96 0.20 29.54
N ASP A 41 -13.96 0.64 30.31
CA ASP A 41 -15.25 -0.04 30.42
C ASP A 41 -16.22 0.46 29.34
N MET A 42 -16.88 -0.48 28.66
CA MET A 42 -17.83 -0.24 27.58
C MET A 42 -19.24 -0.72 27.99
N ILE A 43 -20.22 0.14 27.84
CA ILE A 43 -21.63 -0.07 28.19
C ILE A 43 -22.45 -0.25 26.92
N TRP A 44 -23.26 -1.31 26.86
CA TRP A 44 -24.17 -1.52 25.74
C TRP A 44 -25.40 -0.63 25.84
N ILE A 45 -25.71 0.05 24.74
CA ILE A 45 -26.88 0.92 24.57
C ILE A 45 -27.81 0.26 23.56
N GLU A 46 -29.04 -0.06 23.98
CA GLU A 46 -30.02 -0.73 23.12
C GLU A 46 -30.58 0.21 22.04
N PRO A 47 -30.91 -0.28 20.83
CA PRO A 47 -31.56 0.52 19.80
C PRO A 47 -32.90 1.09 20.29
N GLY A 48 -33.32 2.20 19.70
CA GLY A 48 -34.60 2.82 20.08
C GLY A 48 -34.84 4.17 19.41
N THR A 49 -36.00 4.73 19.70
CA THR A 49 -36.45 6.02 19.17
C THR A 49 -36.61 7.01 20.32
N PHE A 50 -36.16 8.26 20.13
CA PHE A 50 -36.28 9.33 21.11
C PHE A 50 -36.50 10.68 20.45
N MET A 51 -36.94 11.65 21.25
CA MET A 51 -37.01 13.06 20.83
C MET A 51 -35.66 13.73 21.08
N MET A 52 -34.97 14.08 20.00
CA MET A 52 -33.72 14.85 20.02
C MET A 52 -34.02 16.35 20.01
N GLY A 53 -33.21 17.15 20.72
CA GLY A 53 -33.41 18.60 20.86
C GLY A 53 -34.23 18.98 22.09
N SER A 54 -34.56 20.27 22.22
CA SER A 54 -35.27 20.81 23.39
C SER A 54 -36.58 21.49 23.00
N PRO A 55 -37.64 21.38 23.83
CA PRO A 55 -38.87 22.15 23.66
C PRO A 55 -38.61 23.66 23.64
N GLU A 56 -39.39 24.44 22.89
CA GLU A 56 -39.24 25.90 22.78
C GLU A 56 -39.28 26.63 24.14
N ASP A 57 -39.93 26.04 25.15
CA ASP A 57 -40.05 26.60 26.50
C ASP A 57 -38.99 26.07 27.49
N GLU A 58 -38.04 25.23 27.05
CA GLU A 58 -36.94 24.77 27.88
C GLU A 58 -35.99 25.93 28.23
N ILE A 59 -35.76 26.14 29.53
CA ILE A 59 -34.90 27.21 30.02
C ILE A 59 -33.46 26.95 29.55
N GLY A 60 -32.84 27.96 28.92
CA GLY A 60 -31.47 27.87 28.43
C GLY A 60 -31.32 27.25 27.03
N ARG A 61 -32.44 26.96 26.34
CA ARG A 61 -32.45 26.56 24.93
C ARG A 61 -31.72 27.59 24.06
N MET A 62 -30.85 27.12 23.17
CA MET A 62 -30.19 27.94 22.16
C MET A 62 -31.04 28.02 20.88
N ASP A 63 -30.97 29.14 20.17
CA ASP A 63 -31.72 29.37 18.92
C ASP A 63 -31.25 28.50 17.74
N TRP A 64 -30.12 27.81 17.86
CA TRP A 64 -29.52 27.05 16.78
C TRP A 64 -29.27 25.58 17.16
N GLY A 65 -29.86 24.67 16.39
CA GLY A 65 -29.54 23.23 16.41
C GLY A 65 -30.14 22.43 17.56
N GLU A 66 -31.12 22.98 18.28
CA GLU A 66 -31.90 22.31 19.34
C GLU A 66 -33.38 22.09 18.94
N ASP A 67 -33.68 22.00 17.65
CA ASP A 67 -35.04 21.77 17.19
C ASP A 67 -35.51 20.36 17.57
N LEU A 68 -36.70 20.29 18.17
CA LEU A 68 -37.24 19.04 18.69
C LEU A 68 -37.74 18.16 17.55
N HIS A 69 -37.10 17.02 17.33
CA HIS A 69 -37.48 16.06 16.28
C HIS A 69 -37.25 14.61 16.73
N GLU A 70 -37.95 13.68 16.10
CA GLU A 70 -37.83 12.26 16.40
C GLU A 70 -36.60 11.67 15.68
N VAL A 71 -35.76 10.96 16.43
CA VAL A 71 -34.59 10.25 15.92
C VAL A 71 -34.69 8.78 16.31
N THR A 72 -34.45 7.89 15.35
CA THR A 72 -34.39 6.44 15.58
C THR A 72 -32.96 5.98 15.41
N LEU A 73 -32.42 5.31 16.43
CA LEU A 73 -31.16 4.56 16.37
C LEU A 73 -31.50 3.09 16.14
N PRO A 74 -31.39 2.58 14.91
CA PRO A 74 -31.99 1.31 14.55
C PRO A 74 -31.09 0.12 14.91
N SER A 75 -29.86 0.37 15.37
CA SER A 75 -28.95 -0.63 15.95
C SER A 75 -28.35 -0.14 17.26
N GLY A 76 -28.15 -1.08 18.18
CA GLY A 76 -27.45 -0.81 19.43
C GLY A 76 -25.95 -0.65 19.21
N PHE A 77 -25.28 -0.01 20.16
CA PHE A 77 -23.85 0.25 20.12
C PHE A 77 -23.26 0.21 21.52
N TRP A 78 -21.94 0.10 21.64
CA TRP A 78 -21.27 0.22 22.93
C TRP A 78 -20.71 1.64 23.09
N MET A 79 -20.82 2.21 24.29
CA MET A 79 -20.29 3.52 24.63
C MET A 79 -19.40 3.42 25.88
N GLY A 80 -18.32 4.18 25.91
CA GLY A 80 -17.44 4.28 27.07
C GLY A 80 -18.22 4.71 28.31
N LYS A 81 -18.04 3.96 29.40
CA LYS A 81 -18.68 4.21 30.70
C LYS A 81 -18.35 5.61 31.26
N TYR A 82 -17.14 6.07 30.96
CA TYR A 82 -16.55 7.35 31.32
C TYR A 82 -15.97 8.00 30.06
N GLU A 83 -15.68 9.30 30.14
CA GLU A 83 -14.78 9.97 29.20
C GLU A 83 -13.39 9.30 29.24
N VAL A 84 -12.64 9.40 28.13
CA VAL A 84 -11.29 8.85 28.06
C VAL A 84 -10.42 9.58 29.09
N THR A 85 -9.79 8.81 29.98
CA THR A 85 -8.94 9.35 31.04
C THR A 85 -7.54 9.67 30.53
N GLN A 86 -6.84 10.57 31.23
CA GLN A 86 -5.45 10.92 30.93
C GLN A 86 -4.52 9.70 30.93
N ALA A 87 -4.73 8.71 31.80
CA ALA A 87 -3.94 7.48 31.79
C ALA A 87 -4.24 6.57 30.59
N GLN A 88 -5.51 6.46 30.19
CA GLN A 88 -5.90 5.68 29.00
C GLN A 88 -5.31 6.33 27.74
N TYR A 89 -5.42 7.65 27.62
CA TYR A 89 -4.83 8.42 26.50
C TYR A 89 -3.31 8.23 26.42
N MET A 90 -2.61 8.47 27.54
CA MET A 90 -1.16 8.29 27.65
C MET A 90 -0.72 6.87 27.29
N ALA A 91 -1.47 5.85 27.70
CA ALA A 91 -1.10 4.46 27.44
C ALA A 91 -1.20 4.07 25.96
N ILE A 92 -2.04 4.74 25.17
CA ILE A 92 -2.25 4.44 23.74
C ILE A 92 -1.42 5.37 22.85
N MET A 93 -1.36 6.66 23.17
CA MET A 93 -0.73 7.68 22.32
C MET A 93 0.71 8.01 22.72
N GLY A 94 1.11 7.65 23.95
CA GLY A 94 2.46 7.91 24.46
C GLY A 94 2.69 9.33 24.99
N ASP A 95 1.69 10.20 24.92
CA ASP A 95 1.68 11.56 25.48
C ASP A 95 0.32 11.89 26.15
N ASN A 96 0.27 12.99 26.90
CA ASN A 96 -0.96 13.45 27.55
C ASN A 96 -1.18 14.93 27.18
N PRO A 97 -2.16 15.25 26.32
CA PRO A 97 -2.40 16.62 25.86
C PRO A 97 -2.85 17.54 27.01
N SER A 98 -3.33 16.99 28.12
CA SER A 98 -3.72 17.73 29.31
C SER A 98 -2.55 18.26 30.14
N ASN A 99 -1.31 17.83 29.86
CA ASN A 99 -0.09 18.32 30.53
C ASN A 99 0.29 19.74 30.06
N ILE A 100 -0.66 20.67 30.08
CA ILE A 100 -0.43 22.09 29.80
C ILE A 100 -0.14 22.86 31.08
N ILE A 101 0.85 23.75 31.06
CA ILE A 101 1.04 24.81 32.06
C ILE A 101 0.60 26.10 31.37
N GLU A 102 -0.51 26.71 31.81
CA GLU A 102 -0.87 28.05 31.30
C GLU A 102 0.23 29.07 31.64
N LYS A 103 0.28 30.20 30.93
CA LYS A 103 1.31 31.24 31.14
C LYS A 103 1.37 31.79 32.57
N ASP A 104 0.31 31.59 33.37
CA ASP A 104 0.20 31.97 34.78
C ASP A 104 0.47 30.82 35.78
N GLY A 105 0.82 29.62 35.28
CA GLY A 105 1.11 28.44 36.09
C GLY A 105 -0.11 27.60 36.49
N ARG A 106 -1.32 27.89 35.98
CA ARG A 106 -2.54 27.13 36.32
C ARG A 106 -2.65 25.82 35.53
N HIS A 107 -3.23 24.82 36.18
CA HIS A 107 -3.63 23.52 35.64
C HIS A 107 -5.10 23.26 35.97
N TYR A 108 -5.82 22.57 35.09
CA TYR A 108 -7.26 22.32 35.24
C TYR A 108 -7.58 20.87 35.61
N GLY A 109 -6.74 20.26 36.45
CA GLY A 109 -6.89 18.88 36.94
C GLY A 109 -5.99 17.88 36.22
N ILE A 110 -5.03 17.30 36.95
CA ILE A 110 -4.07 16.32 36.43
C ILE A 110 -4.12 15.06 37.29
N GLY A 111 -4.26 13.91 36.65
CA GLY A 111 -4.19 12.62 37.33
C GLY A 111 -4.72 11.48 36.48
N SER A 112 -4.38 10.26 36.85
CA SER A 112 -4.65 9.07 36.03
C SER A 112 -6.11 8.85 35.69
N ASN A 113 -7.03 9.19 36.61
CA ASN A 113 -8.47 9.00 36.44
C ASN A 113 -9.22 10.29 36.08
N TYR A 114 -8.49 11.38 35.80
CA TYR A 114 -9.11 12.61 35.28
C TYR A 114 -9.38 12.43 33.78
N PRO A 115 -10.45 13.02 33.24
CA PRO A 115 -10.66 13.02 31.79
C PRO A 115 -9.50 13.72 31.09
N VAL A 116 -9.18 13.26 29.89
CA VAL A 116 -8.26 13.99 29.02
C VAL A 116 -8.99 15.23 28.47
N TYR A 117 -8.33 16.38 28.60
CA TYR A 117 -8.78 17.68 28.09
C TYR A 117 -7.68 18.38 27.28
N TYR A 118 -8.01 19.50 26.61
CA TYR A 118 -7.10 20.29 25.76
C TYR A 118 -6.66 19.58 24.48
N MET A 119 -7.61 18.92 23.83
CA MET A 119 -7.40 18.19 22.58
C MET A 119 -8.07 18.86 21.39
N THR A 120 -7.57 18.53 20.21
CA THR A 120 -8.25 18.74 18.93
C THR A 120 -9.12 17.54 18.57
N TRP A 121 -10.09 17.74 17.67
CA TRP A 121 -10.88 16.64 17.11
C TRP A 121 -10.02 15.60 16.39
N LYS A 122 -8.95 16.05 15.71
CA LYS A 122 -7.99 15.16 15.04
C LYS A 122 -7.24 14.26 16.03
N GLU A 123 -6.91 14.76 17.22
CA GLU A 123 -6.27 13.96 18.26
C GLU A 123 -7.21 12.91 18.85
N ALA A 124 -8.47 13.28 19.08
CA ALA A 124 -9.49 12.34 19.55
C ALA A 124 -9.77 11.21 18.53
N THR A 125 -9.87 11.55 17.24
CA THR A 125 -10.06 10.57 16.16
C THR A 125 -8.81 9.72 15.91
N ASN A 126 -7.60 10.29 16.00
CA ASN A 126 -6.35 9.53 15.94
C ASN A 126 -6.26 8.50 17.08
N PHE A 127 -6.68 8.87 18.29
CA PHE A 127 -6.76 7.92 19.40
C PHE A 127 -7.70 6.75 19.07
N CYS A 128 -8.89 7.03 18.52
CA CYS A 128 -9.86 6.02 18.11
C CYS A 128 -9.28 5.07 17.04
N ALA A 129 -8.62 5.63 16.02
CA ALA A 129 -7.95 4.87 14.97
C ALA A 129 -6.81 4.02 15.52
N LYS A 130 -5.99 4.57 16.42
CA LYS A 130 -4.86 3.86 17.05
C LYS A 130 -5.34 2.71 17.94
N LEU A 131 -6.38 2.93 18.74
CA LEU A 131 -6.99 1.87 19.54
C LEU A 131 -7.59 0.77 18.65
N THR A 132 -8.24 1.15 17.55
CA THR A 132 -8.76 0.21 16.54
C THR A 132 -7.63 -0.64 15.93
N GLU A 133 -6.52 -0.02 15.55
CA GLU A 133 -5.33 -0.72 15.04
C GLU A 133 -4.76 -1.69 16.09
N ILE A 134 -4.58 -1.24 17.33
CA ILE A 134 -4.03 -2.05 18.42
C ILE A 134 -4.91 -3.26 18.71
N GLU A 135 -6.22 -3.08 18.86
CA GLU A 135 -7.14 -4.16 19.17
C GLU A 135 -7.32 -5.12 17.97
N ARG A 136 -7.24 -4.61 16.73
CA ARG A 136 -7.30 -5.42 15.50
C ARG A 136 -6.02 -6.24 15.29
N ALA A 137 -4.84 -5.63 15.46
CA ALA A 137 -3.56 -6.32 15.39
C ALA A 137 -3.42 -7.38 16.50
N ALA A 138 -4.03 -7.15 17.66
CA ALA A 138 -4.10 -8.11 18.74
C ALA A 138 -5.16 -9.21 18.55
N GLY A 139 -5.94 -9.18 17.45
CA GLY A 139 -7.03 -10.13 17.17
C GLY A 139 -8.20 -10.04 18.17
N ARG A 140 -8.30 -8.93 18.91
CA ARG A 140 -9.34 -8.68 19.91
C ARG A 140 -10.54 -7.92 19.36
N LEU A 141 -10.41 -7.27 18.20
CA LEU A 141 -11.50 -6.53 17.53
C LEU A 141 -12.01 -7.29 16.29
N PRO A 142 -13.29 -7.74 16.27
CA PRO A 142 -13.89 -8.41 15.13
C PRO A 142 -13.99 -7.54 13.88
N LYS A 143 -13.99 -8.19 12.71
CA LYS A 143 -14.15 -7.53 11.41
C LYS A 143 -15.52 -6.82 11.35
N GLY A 144 -15.54 -5.57 10.91
CA GLY A 144 -16.75 -4.73 10.83
C GLY A 144 -16.95 -3.78 12.03
N TYR A 145 -16.21 -3.98 13.12
CA TYR A 145 -16.26 -3.11 14.28
C TYR A 145 -15.08 -2.14 14.33
N GLU A 146 -15.34 -0.92 14.76
CA GLU A 146 -14.32 0.10 15.01
C GLU A 146 -14.64 0.98 16.23
N TYR A 147 -13.58 1.43 16.90
CA TYR A 147 -13.70 2.49 17.90
C TYR A 147 -13.75 3.83 17.19
N THR A 148 -14.73 4.65 17.56
CA THR A 148 -14.99 5.96 16.99
C THR A 148 -15.48 6.93 18.07
N LEU A 149 -15.65 8.20 17.70
CA LEU A 149 -16.40 9.16 18.50
C LEU A 149 -17.90 8.90 18.32
N PRO A 150 -18.75 9.06 19.34
CA PRO A 150 -20.19 8.92 19.16
C PRO A 150 -20.71 9.97 18.17
N THR A 151 -21.74 9.62 17.38
CA THR A 151 -22.49 10.66 16.65
C THR A 151 -23.25 11.54 17.65
N SER A 152 -23.64 12.72 17.20
CA SER A 152 -24.46 13.64 17.98
C SER A 152 -25.72 12.94 18.53
N GLU A 153 -26.41 12.17 17.69
CA GLU A 153 -27.63 11.42 18.00
C GLU A 153 -27.36 10.30 19.01
N GLN A 154 -26.28 9.53 18.81
CA GLN A 154 -25.86 8.46 19.72
C GLN A 154 -25.56 9.02 21.11
N TRP A 155 -24.88 10.17 21.18
CA TRP A 155 -24.53 10.80 22.45
C TRP A 155 -25.77 11.28 23.20
N GLU A 156 -26.70 12.00 22.54
CA GLU A 156 -27.88 12.54 23.23
C GLU A 156 -28.86 11.44 23.66
N TYR A 157 -29.06 10.42 22.82
CA TYR A 157 -29.85 9.24 23.17
C TYR A 157 -29.29 8.53 24.41
N ALA A 158 -27.98 8.29 24.41
CA ALA A 158 -27.29 7.66 25.53
C ALA A 158 -27.33 8.54 26.78
N CYS A 159 -27.20 9.87 26.64
CA CYS A 159 -27.25 10.84 27.72
C CYS A 159 -28.63 10.81 28.41
N ARG A 160 -29.70 11.01 27.64
CA ARG A 160 -31.09 11.07 28.12
C ARG A 160 -31.54 9.80 28.81
N ALA A 161 -31.09 8.64 28.33
CA ALA A 161 -31.42 7.34 28.91
C ALA A 161 -32.94 7.15 29.15
N GLY A 162 -33.76 7.64 28.21
CA GLY A 162 -35.22 7.56 28.24
C GLY A 162 -35.94 8.78 28.84
N THR A 163 -35.24 9.81 29.31
CA THR A 163 -35.89 11.06 29.77
C THR A 163 -36.07 12.07 28.62
N THR A 164 -37.08 12.94 28.76
CA THR A 164 -37.35 14.04 27.81
C THR A 164 -37.03 15.41 28.40
N THR A 165 -36.42 15.45 29.57
CA THR A 165 -36.09 16.66 30.31
C THR A 165 -34.66 17.11 30.03
N ALA A 166 -34.30 18.32 30.48
CA ALA A 166 -32.96 18.87 30.33
C ALA A 166 -31.86 17.96 30.89
N PHE A 167 -32.15 17.21 31.97
CA PHE A 167 -31.22 16.28 32.60
C PHE A 167 -31.71 14.82 32.59
N ASN A 168 -30.75 13.89 32.62
CA ASN A 168 -30.97 12.44 32.55
C ASN A 168 -31.64 11.81 33.80
N ASN A 169 -31.84 12.58 34.86
CA ASN A 169 -32.58 12.17 36.07
C ASN A 169 -34.07 12.52 36.02
N GLY A 170 -34.58 13.02 34.89
CA GLY A 170 -35.98 13.38 34.72
C GLY A 170 -36.34 14.77 35.24
N THR A 171 -35.36 15.62 35.51
CA THR A 171 -35.58 16.98 36.01
C THR A 171 -35.16 18.05 34.99
N ASN A 172 -35.77 19.22 35.10
CA ASN A 172 -35.44 20.41 34.31
C ASN A 172 -34.67 21.42 35.15
N ILE A 173 -34.12 22.45 34.50
CA ILE A 173 -33.52 23.60 35.20
C ILE A 173 -34.59 24.26 36.08
N ALA A 174 -34.27 24.42 37.37
CA ALA A 174 -35.14 25.11 38.31
C ALA A 174 -35.06 26.65 38.07
N LYS A 175 -36.19 27.27 37.68
CA LYS A 175 -36.58 28.71 37.68
C LYS A 175 -35.76 29.63 38.63
N LYS A 176 -35.61 30.96 38.45
CA LYS A 176 -35.94 32.00 37.42
C LYS A 176 -35.24 33.32 37.84
N SER A 177 -33.93 33.44 37.67
CA SER A 177 -33.21 34.72 37.75
C SER A 177 -31.89 34.64 36.99
N GLU A 178 -31.42 35.76 36.45
CA GLU A 178 -30.14 35.84 35.71
C GLU A 178 -28.92 35.40 36.54
N SER A 179 -29.04 35.34 37.88
CA SER A 179 -28.03 34.80 38.79
C SER A 179 -28.10 33.28 39.01
N GLU A 180 -29.18 32.61 38.59
CA GLU A 180 -29.40 31.16 38.73
C GLU A 180 -28.91 30.37 37.50
N TYR A 181 -28.29 31.04 36.52
CA TYR A 181 -27.66 30.41 35.36
C TYR A 181 -26.33 29.70 35.69
N GLU A 182 -25.75 29.99 36.85
CA GLU A 182 -24.50 29.39 37.30
C GLU A 182 -24.73 28.11 38.14
N THR A 183 -25.81 28.04 38.93
CA THR A 183 -26.09 26.93 39.87
C THR A 183 -27.40 26.22 39.56
N CYS A 184 -27.44 24.89 39.66
CA CYS A 184 -28.68 24.15 39.50
C CYS A 184 -28.72 22.95 40.46
N PRO A 185 -29.55 22.99 41.53
CA PRO A 185 -29.64 21.89 42.50
C PRO A 185 -30.03 20.55 41.88
N ASN A 186 -30.75 20.58 40.76
CA ASN A 186 -31.17 19.39 40.00
C ASN A 186 -30.01 18.75 39.21
N LEU A 187 -28.97 19.53 38.89
CA LEU A 187 -27.78 19.12 38.14
C LEU A 187 -26.61 18.73 39.05
N GLU A 188 -26.52 19.30 40.25
CA GLU A 188 -25.50 18.99 41.26
C GLU A 188 -25.13 17.50 41.40
N PRO A 189 -26.09 16.55 41.49
CA PRO A 189 -25.75 15.14 41.63
C PRO A 189 -25.18 14.51 40.35
N LEU A 190 -25.33 15.14 39.19
CA LEU A 190 -25.04 14.57 37.87
C LEU A 190 -23.76 15.11 37.22
N ALA A 191 -23.31 16.30 37.58
CA ALA A 191 -22.32 17.04 36.79
C ALA A 191 -21.29 17.83 37.59
N TRP A 192 -20.12 17.98 36.98
CA TRP A 192 -19.13 19.00 37.33
C TRP A 192 -19.26 20.19 36.38
N TYR A 193 -19.60 21.36 36.92
CA TYR A 193 -19.81 22.61 36.20
C TYR A 193 -19.28 23.79 37.03
N MET A 194 -19.25 25.01 36.46
CA MET A 194 -18.48 26.14 36.98
C MET A 194 -18.61 26.40 38.49
N SER A 195 -19.80 26.24 39.07
CA SER A 195 -20.05 26.57 40.47
C SER A 195 -19.71 25.45 41.47
N ASN A 196 -19.50 24.21 41.01
CA ASN A 196 -19.18 23.08 41.88
C ASN A 196 -17.89 22.33 41.51
N SER A 197 -17.22 22.73 40.44
CA SER A 197 -16.00 22.08 39.92
C SER A 197 -14.70 22.70 40.41
N ASP A 198 -14.73 23.79 41.18
CA ASP A 198 -13.56 24.64 41.47
C ASP A 198 -12.83 25.14 40.20
N ARG A 199 -13.55 25.18 39.06
CA ARG A 199 -13.01 25.50 37.72
C ARG A 199 -11.88 24.58 37.28
N GLN A 200 -12.00 23.28 37.54
CA GLN A 200 -11.10 22.25 37.02
C GLN A 200 -11.86 20.94 36.75
N THR A 201 -11.26 20.06 35.95
CA THR A 201 -11.73 18.67 35.80
C THR A 201 -11.60 17.92 37.13
N HIS A 202 -12.42 16.88 37.29
CA HIS A 202 -12.39 15.96 38.44
C HIS A 202 -12.29 14.51 37.96
N PRO A 203 -11.86 13.56 38.82
CA PRO A 203 -11.83 12.16 38.46
C PRO A 203 -13.19 11.67 37.95
N VAL A 204 -13.18 10.93 36.85
CA VAL A 204 -14.41 10.37 36.26
C VAL A 204 -15.11 9.42 37.24
N GLY A 205 -16.44 9.37 37.17
CA GLY A 205 -17.27 8.47 37.94
C GLY A 205 -17.65 8.95 39.35
N GLN A 206 -17.40 10.22 39.68
CA GLN A 206 -17.74 10.78 41.00
C GLN A 206 -19.20 11.24 41.12
N LYS A 207 -19.85 11.55 40.00
CA LYS A 207 -21.26 11.92 39.94
C LYS A 207 -22.16 10.70 39.73
N GLN A 208 -23.48 10.89 39.82
CA GLN A 208 -24.42 9.79 39.63
C GLN A 208 -24.47 9.35 38.16
N PRO A 209 -24.52 8.04 37.88
CA PRO A 209 -24.71 7.55 36.53
C PRO A 209 -26.17 7.71 36.07
N ASN A 210 -26.38 7.72 34.76
CA ASN A 210 -27.72 7.62 34.19
C ASN A 210 -28.26 6.18 34.21
N ALA A 211 -29.46 5.95 33.66
CA ALA A 211 -30.11 4.64 33.68
C ALA A 211 -29.35 3.53 32.91
N TRP A 212 -28.46 3.90 31.97
CA TRP A 212 -27.56 2.95 31.30
C TRP A 212 -26.31 2.61 32.11
N GLY A 213 -25.99 3.39 33.14
CA GLY A 213 -24.74 3.25 33.90
C GLY A 213 -23.59 4.10 33.36
N LEU A 214 -23.87 5.07 32.48
CA LEU A 214 -22.90 6.05 31.98
C LEU A 214 -22.73 7.19 32.98
N TYR A 215 -21.49 7.62 33.20
CA TYR A 215 -21.15 8.69 34.13
C TYR A 215 -20.79 9.98 33.37
N ASP A 216 -20.87 11.08 34.11
CA ASP A 216 -20.38 12.42 33.73
C ASP A 216 -20.95 12.97 32.39
N MET A 217 -22.12 12.47 31.96
CA MET A 217 -22.80 12.90 30.73
C MET A 217 -23.19 14.40 30.69
N HIS A 218 -23.06 15.12 31.81
CA HIS A 218 -23.56 16.49 31.97
C HIS A 218 -22.47 17.47 32.44
N GLY A 219 -21.18 17.19 32.23
CA GLY A 219 -20.14 18.11 32.66
C GLY A 219 -18.76 17.50 32.65
N ASN A 220 -17.87 18.03 33.49
CA ASN A 220 -16.45 17.68 33.54
C ASN A 220 -15.71 18.14 32.28
N VAL A 221 -15.97 17.55 31.12
CA VAL A 221 -15.46 17.99 29.83
C VAL A 221 -16.56 18.02 28.77
N ASP A 222 -16.42 18.96 27.84
CA ASP A 222 -17.19 18.99 26.60
C ASP A 222 -16.71 17.84 25.72
N GLU A 223 -17.62 17.02 25.22
CA GLU A 223 -17.24 15.80 24.52
C GLU A 223 -17.41 15.90 23.01
N ALA A 224 -16.29 15.70 22.30
CA ALA A 224 -16.27 15.68 20.85
C ALA A 224 -17.14 14.55 20.28
N CYS A 225 -18.05 14.92 19.38
CA CYS A 225 -18.95 14.03 18.65
C CYS A 225 -18.76 14.16 17.13
N ILE A 226 -19.23 13.17 16.38
CA ILE A 226 -19.37 13.24 14.91
C ILE A 226 -20.71 13.90 14.58
N ASP A 227 -20.70 14.90 13.69
CA ASP A 227 -21.90 15.52 13.13
C ASP A 227 -21.71 15.63 11.60
N GLU A 228 -22.70 15.18 10.83
CA GLU A 228 -22.68 15.13 9.36
C GLU A 228 -23.06 16.48 8.72
N LEU A 229 -23.49 17.46 9.51
CA LEU A 229 -24.17 18.65 8.99
C LEU A 229 -23.24 19.77 8.48
N TYR A 230 -21.93 19.79 8.81
CA TYR A 230 -21.06 20.93 8.48
C TYR A 230 -19.62 20.55 8.12
N SER A 231 -19.18 20.94 6.90
CA SER A 231 -17.78 20.80 6.48
C SER A 231 -16.87 21.75 7.26
N GLY A 232 -16.09 21.23 8.21
CA GLY A 232 -15.01 21.95 8.90
C GLY A 232 -15.28 22.42 10.33
N VAL A 233 -16.43 22.06 10.92
CA VAL A 233 -16.78 22.36 12.33
C VAL A 233 -17.26 21.07 12.98
N TYR A 234 -16.75 20.72 14.17
CA TYR A 234 -17.22 19.57 14.93
C TYR A 234 -18.05 20.00 16.14
N ILE A 235 -18.90 19.11 16.63
CA ILE A 235 -19.80 19.39 17.75
C ILE A 235 -19.25 18.78 19.04
N CYS A 236 -19.28 19.58 20.10
CA CYS A 236 -19.13 19.14 21.46
C CYS A 236 -20.48 19.13 22.20
N ARG A 237 -20.68 18.17 23.10
CA ARG A 237 -21.90 18.05 23.93
C ARG A 237 -21.54 17.83 25.41
N GLY A 238 -22.50 18.06 26.30
CA GLY A 238 -22.40 17.75 27.72
C GLY A 238 -21.95 18.89 28.64
N GLY A 239 -21.29 19.94 28.13
CA GLY A 239 -20.77 21.04 28.95
C GLY A 239 -19.46 20.67 29.63
N TRP A 240 -18.64 21.64 30.00
CA TRP A 240 -17.38 21.41 30.74
C TRP A 240 -17.36 22.11 32.09
N PHE A 241 -16.36 21.74 32.91
CA PHE A 241 -16.19 22.25 34.28
C PHE A 241 -16.19 23.79 34.40
N GLY A 242 -15.88 24.53 33.34
CA GLY A 242 -15.82 25.99 33.32
C GLY A 242 -17.12 26.70 32.92
N MET A 243 -18.16 25.96 32.55
CA MET A 243 -19.44 26.49 32.08
C MET A 243 -20.53 26.47 33.15
N GLY A 244 -21.47 27.41 33.07
CA GLY A 244 -22.66 27.44 33.92
C GLY A 244 -23.61 26.26 33.67
N ALA A 245 -24.45 25.95 34.65
CA ALA A 245 -25.35 24.79 34.65
C ALA A 245 -26.26 24.68 33.40
N MET A 246 -26.57 25.78 32.71
CA MET A 246 -27.44 25.76 31.52
C MET A 246 -26.80 25.13 30.28
N TYR A 247 -25.47 25.02 30.23
CA TYR A 247 -24.73 24.43 29.11
C TYR A 247 -24.47 22.93 29.33
N ALA A 248 -24.84 22.41 30.50
CA ALA A 248 -24.71 21.00 30.86
C ALA A 248 -25.98 20.19 30.54
N ARG A 249 -26.82 20.65 29.61
CA ARG A 249 -28.09 20.00 29.26
C ARG A 249 -27.90 18.88 28.25
N SER A 250 -28.83 17.92 28.23
CA SER A 250 -28.84 16.80 27.28
C SER A 250 -28.83 17.27 25.82
N ALA A 251 -29.58 18.34 25.51
CA ALA A 251 -29.71 18.88 24.15
C ALA A 251 -28.61 19.87 23.76
N TYR A 252 -27.78 20.32 24.72
CA TYR A 252 -26.79 21.36 24.44
C TYR A 252 -25.75 20.87 23.42
N ARG A 253 -25.42 21.76 22.47
CA ARG A 253 -24.40 21.54 21.46
C ARG A 253 -23.56 22.81 21.26
N LEU A 254 -22.26 22.64 21.08
CA LEU A 254 -21.32 23.72 20.78
C LEU A 254 -20.51 23.36 19.52
N GLY A 255 -20.42 24.28 18.57
CA GLY A 255 -19.55 24.11 17.39
C GLY A 255 -18.15 24.66 17.63
N THR A 256 -17.12 23.88 17.30
CA THR A 256 -15.71 24.25 17.46
C THR A 256 -14.89 23.92 16.20
N ASP A 257 -13.83 24.70 15.92
CA ASP A 257 -12.93 24.44 14.79
C ASP A 257 -12.08 23.19 15.03
N THR A 258 -12.08 22.28 14.05
CA THR A 258 -11.34 21.01 14.02
C THR A 258 -9.87 21.05 14.46
N ASN A 259 -9.19 22.18 14.31
CA ASN A 259 -7.77 22.33 14.63
C ASN A 259 -7.48 23.10 15.93
N GLU A 260 -8.50 23.65 16.58
CA GLU A 260 -8.33 24.43 17.80
C GLU A 260 -8.34 23.53 19.04
N ARG A 261 -7.38 23.74 19.95
CA ARG A 261 -7.38 23.11 21.27
C ARG A 261 -8.15 23.99 22.25
N SER A 262 -9.15 23.42 22.90
CA SER A 262 -9.94 24.09 23.94
C SER A 262 -9.74 23.42 25.31
N VAL A 263 -9.57 24.23 26.36
CA VAL A 263 -9.29 23.80 27.74
C VAL A 263 -10.44 23.01 28.38
N GLY A 264 -11.63 23.03 27.76
CA GLY A 264 -12.80 22.26 28.19
C GLY A 264 -13.06 20.97 27.39
N THR A 265 -12.36 20.75 26.27
CA THR A 265 -12.73 19.68 25.33
C THR A 265 -12.00 18.38 25.63
N GLY A 266 -12.79 17.32 25.81
CA GLY A 266 -12.43 15.91 25.91
C GLY A 266 -13.25 15.05 24.94
N PHE A 267 -13.33 13.74 25.20
CA PHE A 267 -14.16 12.81 24.43
C PHE A 267 -14.41 11.50 25.16
N ARG A 268 -15.43 10.77 24.72
CA ARG A 268 -15.65 9.36 25.06
C ARG A 268 -15.66 8.49 23.80
N LEU A 269 -15.44 7.19 23.99
CA LEU A 269 -15.45 6.22 22.89
C LEU A 269 -16.87 5.70 22.61
N ALA A 270 -17.14 5.45 21.34
CA ALA A 270 -18.16 4.52 20.88
C ALA A 270 -17.49 3.34 20.16
N LEU A 271 -18.06 2.14 20.28
CA LEU A 271 -17.75 1.00 19.45
C LEU A 271 -19.02 0.68 18.66
N VAL A 272 -18.93 0.89 17.36
CA VAL A 272 -20.03 0.71 16.42
C VAL A 272 -19.72 -0.44 15.48
N ASN A 273 -20.76 -1.13 15.04
CA ASN A 273 -20.66 -2.05 13.92
C ASN A 273 -20.94 -1.24 12.66
N ASN A 274 -19.94 -1.03 11.81
CA ASN A 274 -20.13 -0.40 10.49
C ASN A 274 -20.76 -1.38 9.49
N GLN A 275 -21.73 -2.17 9.94
CA GLN A 275 -22.63 -2.94 9.09
C GLN A 275 -23.97 -2.20 9.05
N PRO A 276 -24.50 -1.87 7.86
CA PRO A 276 -25.67 -1.01 7.72
C PRO A 276 -26.92 -1.63 8.37
N VAL A 277 -27.76 -0.77 8.94
CA VAL A 277 -29.07 -1.18 9.49
C VAL A 277 -30.09 -1.31 8.36
N GLU A 278 -30.95 -2.34 8.44
CA GLU A 278 -31.82 -2.74 7.31
C GLU A 278 -32.79 -1.64 6.84
N PRO A 279 -33.04 -1.52 5.53
CA PRO A 279 -33.95 -0.52 4.95
C PRO A 279 -35.44 -0.81 5.25
N PRO A 280 -36.32 0.21 5.13
CA PRO A 280 -37.76 0.05 5.33
C PRO A 280 -38.34 -1.06 4.46
N LYS A 281 -39.05 -2.01 5.08
CA LYS A 281 -39.60 -3.20 4.41
C LYS A 281 -41.07 -2.99 4.04
N ILE A 282 -41.45 -3.44 2.84
CA ILE A 282 -42.85 -3.64 2.45
C ILE A 282 -43.11 -5.14 2.44
N GLU A 283 -43.98 -5.59 3.34
CA GLU A 283 -44.53 -6.94 3.32
C GLU A 283 -45.91 -6.91 2.66
N TYR A 284 -46.21 -7.93 1.87
CA TYR A 284 -47.50 -7.99 1.19
C TYR A 284 -48.15 -9.37 1.27
N THR A 285 -49.48 -9.37 1.27
CA THR A 285 -50.29 -10.59 1.14
C THR A 285 -51.28 -10.41 0.01
N ILE A 286 -51.32 -11.38 -0.91
CA ILE A 286 -52.23 -11.37 -2.06
C ILE A 286 -53.38 -12.35 -1.80
N SER A 287 -54.60 -11.85 -1.91
CA SER A 287 -55.82 -12.66 -2.04
C SER A 287 -56.34 -12.58 -3.48
N LYS A 288 -57.38 -13.34 -3.81
CA LYS A 288 -57.90 -13.43 -5.19
C LYS A 288 -58.30 -12.08 -5.80
N ASP A 289 -58.75 -11.14 -4.96
CA ASP A 289 -59.31 -9.85 -5.41
C ASP A 289 -58.64 -8.62 -4.74
N GLU A 290 -57.69 -8.80 -3.81
CA GLU A 290 -57.11 -7.72 -3.00
C GLU A 290 -55.63 -7.99 -2.60
N LEU A 291 -54.77 -6.97 -2.72
CA LEU A 291 -53.39 -6.90 -2.24
C LEU A 291 -53.35 -6.06 -0.96
N THR A 292 -52.85 -6.62 0.14
CA THR A 292 -52.64 -5.92 1.42
C THR A 292 -51.15 -5.66 1.63
N LEU A 293 -50.76 -4.41 1.89
CA LEU A 293 -49.39 -3.93 2.10
C LEU A 293 -49.19 -3.50 3.57
N THR A 294 -48.15 -4.00 4.21
CA THR A 294 -47.70 -3.55 5.54
C THR A 294 -46.29 -2.99 5.39
N PHE A 295 -46.04 -1.79 5.90
CA PHE A 295 -44.77 -1.10 5.68
C PHE A 295 -44.30 -0.34 6.93
N THR A 296 -42.99 -0.31 7.12
CA THR A 296 -42.33 0.55 8.11
C THR A 296 -41.82 1.79 7.40
N GLY A 297 -42.36 2.98 7.69
CA GLY A 297 -41.95 4.24 7.05
C GLY A 297 -43.10 4.99 6.38
N VAL A 298 -42.79 6.04 5.61
CA VAL A 298 -43.79 6.93 4.98
C VAL A 298 -43.97 6.58 3.50
N LEU A 299 -45.04 5.85 3.18
CA LEU A 299 -45.36 5.44 1.81
C LEU A 299 -46.07 6.57 1.04
N TYR A 300 -45.68 6.78 -0.22
CA TYR A 300 -46.35 7.65 -1.18
C TYR A 300 -46.96 6.82 -2.30
N LYS A 301 -48.12 7.24 -2.80
CA LYS A 301 -48.82 6.57 -3.90
C LYS A 301 -49.18 7.53 -5.01
N SER A 302 -49.28 7.02 -6.23
CA SER A 302 -49.80 7.77 -7.37
C SER A 302 -50.52 6.86 -8.38
N ASP A 303 -51.53 7.42 -9.06
CA ASP A 303 -52.21 6.79 -10.20
C ASP A 303 -51.51 7.11 -11.54
N ASP A 304 -50.47 7.95 -11.53
CA ASP A 304 -49.58 8.28 -12.65
C ASP A 304 -48.12 8.46 -12.18
N ALA A 305 -47.11 8.45 -13.06
CA ALA A 305 -45.71 8.53 -12.62
C ALA A 305 -45.27 9.91 -12.07
N VAL A 306 -46.18 10.88 -11.97
CA VAL A 306 -45.83 12.30 -11.82
C VAL A 306 -46.42 12.94 -10.56
N ASN A 307 -47.62 12.56 -10.13
CA ASN A 307 -48.38 13.25 -9.07
C ASN A 307 -48.55 12.42 -7.79
N TRP A 308 -47.59 12.53 -6.87
CA TRP A 308 -47.52 11.70 -5.67
C TRP A 308 -48.34 12.23 -4.49
N THR A 309 -49.09 11.35 -3.83
CA THR A 309 -49.86 11.65 -2.61
C THR A 309 -49.34 10.82 -1.44
N LYS A 310 -49.07 11.48 -0.30
CA LYS A 310 -48.61 10.83 0.94
C LYS A 310 -49.70 9.92 1.52
N VAL A 311 -49.32 8.73 1.98
CA VAL A 311 -50.20 7.79 2.69
C VAL A 311 -49.88 7.89 4.19
N GLU A 312 -50.83 8.35 5.02
CA GLU A 312 -50.55 8.65 6.42
C GLU A 312 -50.77 7.47 7.39
N SER A 313 -49.77 7.31 8.27
CA SER A 313 -49.62 6.44 9.45
C SER A 313 -49.49 4.93 9.24
N ALA A 314 -48.31 4.41 9.61
CA ALA A 314 -47.84 3.02 9.54
C ALA A 314 -48.51 2.06 10.55
N SER A 315 -49.73 2.38 11.03
CA SER A 315 -50.42 1.60 12.08
C SER A 315 -51.56 0.72 11.57
N SER A 316 -51.83 0.65 10.26
CA SER A 316 -52.76 -0.32 9.67
C SER A 316 -52.43 -0.70 8.22
N PRO A 317 -52.68 -1.95 7.80
CA PRO A 317 -52.32 -2.44 6.47
C PRO A 317 -53.07 -1.70 5.35
N TYR A 318 -52.35 -1.28 4.31
CA TYR A 318 -52.89 -0.57 3.15
C TYR A 318 -53.43 -1.55 2.10
N LYS A 319 -54.67 -1.37 1.64
CA LYS A 319 -55.37 -2.33 0.77
C LYS A 319 -55.55 -1.80 -0.64
N VAL A 320 -55.26 -2.63 -1.64
CA VAL A 320 -55.35 -2.34 -3.08
C VAL A 320 -56.22 -3.38 -3.77
N ALA A 321 -57.25 -2.97 -4.49
CA ALA A 321 -58.12 -3.87 -5.25
C ALA A 321 -57.44 -4.33 -6.54
N ILE A 322 -57.37 -5.65 -6.77
CA ILE A 322 -56.71 -6.23 -7.95
C ILE A 322 -57.73 -6.28 -9.08
N GLY A 323 -57.78 -5.25 -9.93
CA GLY A 323 -58.79 -5.21 -11.00
C GLY A 323 -58.73 -4.12 -12.06
N ASP A 324 -58.11 -2.96 -11.82
CA ASP A 324 -57.94 -1.95 -12.87
C ASP A 324 -56.93 -0.85 -12.48
N ARG A 325 -56.07 -0.50 -13.45
CA ARG A 325 -55.12 0.64 -13.51
C ARG A 325 -53.82 0.58 -12.66
N LYS A 326 -52.76 1.12 -13.29
CA LYS A 326 -51.37 1.21 -12.81
C LYS A 326 -51.30 2.14 -11.60
N GLN A 327 -51.16 1.59 -10.39
CA GLN A 327 -50.85 2.36 -9.19
C GLN A 327 -49.38 2.15 -8.83
N PHE A 328 -48.67 3.25 -8.62
CA PHE A 328 -47.25 3.28 -8.28
C PHE A 328 -47.10 3.66 -6.81
N PHE A 329 -46.16 3.01 -6.12
CA PHE A 329 -45.83 3.25 -4.71
C PHE A 329 -44.34 3.58 -4.59
N CYS A 330 -44.00 4.54 -3.73
CA CYS A 330 -42.65 5.10 -3.62
C CYS A 330 -42.42 5.68 -2.22
N PHE A 331 -41.18 5.66 -1.71
CA PHE A 331 -40.77 6.44 -0.55
C PHE A 331 -40.07 7.71 -1.04
N LYS A 332 -40.36 8.90 -0.48
CA LYS A 332 -39.77 10.16 -0.94
C LYS A 332 -38.57 10.55 -0.08
N GLU A 333 -37.41 10.76 -0.69
CA GLU A 333 -36.23 11.36 -0.05
C GLU A 333 -36.18 12.89 -0.25
N GLU A 334 -35.73 13.63 0.78
CA GLU A 334 -35.33 15.03 0.66
C GLU A 334 -33.81 15.12 0.57
N SER A 335 -33.32 15.87 -0.43
CA SER A 335 -31.95 15.80 -0.92
C SER A 335 -30.94 16.59 -0.08
N SER A 336 -29.96 15.88 0.51
CA SER A 336 -28.59 16.35 0.74
C SER A 336 -27.66 15.15 0.78
N GLY A 337 -26.88 14.92 -0.28
CA GLY A 337 -25.87 13.84 -0.36
C GLY A 337 -26.49 12.44 -0.36
N ASN A 338 -26.76 11.91 -1.55
CA ASN A 338 -27.50 10.68 -1.80
C ASN A 338 -26.97 9.45 -1.00
N PRO A 339 -27.74 8.89 -0.02
CA PRO A 339 -27.43 7.63 0.66
C PRO A 339 -27.94 6.38 -0.09
N ASP A 340 -28.57 6.54 -1.26
CA ASP A 340 -29.12 5.46 -2.10
C ASP A 340 -28.08 4.78 -3.04
N ASP A 341 -26.78 4.83 -2.77
CA ASP A 341 -25.91 3.85 -3.41
C ASP A 341 -26.16 2.49 -2.73
N PRO A 342 -26.60 1.44 -3.47
CA PRO A 342 -26.79 0.11 -2.90
C PRO A 342 -25.50 -0.30 -2.18
N PRO A 343 -25.57 -1.11 -1.10
CA PRO A 343 -24.35 -1.55 -0.42
C PRO A 343 -23.39 -2.05 -1.48
N VAL A 344 -22.26 -1.38 -1.62
CA VAL A 344 -21.18 -1.76 -2.51
C VAL A 344 -20.81 -3.17 -2.07
N VAL A 345 -21.30 -4.18 -2.79
CA VAL A 345 -20.95 -5.58 -2.54
C VAL A 345 -19.49 -5.69 -2.96
N VAL A 346 -18.59 -5.34 -2.03
CA VAL A 346 -17.16 -5.51 -2.22
C VAL A 346 -16.92 -7.01 -2.25
N VAL A 347 -16.46 -7.48 -3.40
CA VAL A 347 -16.21 -8.90 -3.64
C VAL A 347 -15.13 -9.39 -2.65
N THR A 348 -15.51 -10.14 -1.62
CA THR A 348 -14.58 -10.42 -0.51
C THR A 348 -13.89 -11.77 -0.69
N PRO A 349 -12.54 -11.83 -0.75
CA PRO A 349 -11.81 -13.10 -0.88
C PRO A 349 -12.30 -14.13 0.12
N GLY A 350 -12.58 -15.36 -0.34
CA GLY A 350 -13.17 -16.43 0.47
C GLY A 350 -14.68 -16.60 0.35
N THR A 351 -15.38 -15.77 -0.43
CA THR A 351 -16.85 -15.85 -0.57
C THR A 351 -17.29 -15.76 -2.03
N ASN A 352 -18.32 -16.50 -2.43
CA ASN A 352 -18.95 -16.33 -3.74
C ASN A 352 -19.54 -14.92 -3.87
N ALA A 353 -19.57 -14.37 -5.08
CA ALA A 353 -20.04 -13.02 -5.35
C ALA A 353 -21.09 -13.00 -6.47
N THR A 354 -21.98 -12.02 -6.42
CA THR A 354 -22.95 -11.73 -7.48
C THR A 354 -22.77 -10.28 -7.89
N ILE A 355 -22.34 -10.06 -9.12
CA ILE A 355 -22.00 -8.74 -9.66
C ILE A 355 -23.20 -8.22 -10.46
N PRO A 356 -23.82 -7.10 -10.06
CA PRO A 356 -24.96 -6.54 -10.78
C PRO A 356 -24.48 -5.80 -12.03
N LEU A 357 -24.85 -6.28 -13.23
CA LEU A 357 -24.53 -5.58 -14.48
C LEU A 357 -25.71 -4.76 -15.02
N SER A 358 -26.95 -5.21 -14.77
CA SER A 358 -28.20 -4.48 -15.07
C SER A 358 -29.40 -5.13 -14.37
N ASP A 359 -30.59 -4.50 -14.40
CA ASP A 359 -31.86 -5.02 -13.85
C ASP A 359 -32.24 -6.44 -14.32
N ALA A 360 -31.62 -6.94 -15.39
CA ALA A 360 -31.91 -8.24 -16.00
C ALA A 360 -30.68 -9.16 -16.16
N ALA A 361 -29.48 -8.75 -15.73
CA ALA A 361 -28.26 -9.55 -15.91
C ALA A 361 -27.29 -9.38 -14.73
N ASN A 362 -27.16 -10.44 -13.92
CA ASN A 362 -26.15 -10.54 -12.88
C ASN A 362 -25.05 -11.50 -13.34
N LEU A 363 -23.81 -11.25 -12.93
CA LEU A 363 -22.69 -12.15 -13.10
C LEU A 363 -22.39 -12.86 -11.76
N GLU A 364 -22.73 -14.13 -11.67
CA GLU A 364 -22.42 -14.97 -10.51
C GLU A 364 -20.99 -15.50 -10.60
N MET A 365 -20.22 -15.38 -9.52
CA MET A 365 -18.80 -15.69 -9.43
C MET A 365 -18.55 -16.60 -8.21
N ASN A 366 -17.95 -17.77 -8.40
CA ASN A 366 -17.62 -18.67 -7.30
C ASN A 366 -16.16 -18.48 -6.87
N TRP A 367 -15.93 -18.42 -5.56
CA TRP A 367 -14.58 -18.40 -4.99
C TRP A 367 -13.89 -19.74 -5.16
N ILE A 368 -12.67 -19.72 -5.68
CA ILE A 368 -11.81 -20.88 -5.86
C ILE A 368 -10.63 -20.75 -4.91
N GLU A 369 -10.56 -21.68 -3.94
CA GLU A 369 -9.48 -21.70 -2.96
C GLU A 369 -8.12 -22.04 -3.58
N PRO A 370 -7.02 -21.43 -3.12
CA PRO A 370 -5.68 -21.82 -3.56
C PRO A 370 -5.42 -23.29 -3.23
N GLY A 371 -4.59 -23.94 -4.02
CA GLY A 371 -4.28 -25.34 -3.82
C GLY A 371 -3.47 -25.96 -4.94
N THR A 372 -3.23 -27.25 -4.79
CA THR A 372 -2.33 -28.01 -5.66
C THR A 372 -3.10 -29.15 -6.32
N PHE A 373 -2.92 -29.32 -7.63
CA PHE A 373 -3.55 -30.39 -8.38
C PHE A 373 -2.63 -30.99 -9.45
N MET A 374 -3.07 -32.11 -10.04
CA MET A 374 -2.40 -32.74 -11.17
C MET A 374 -3.07 -32.26 -12.46
N MET A 375 -2.36 -31.47 -13.25
CA MET A 375 -2.80 -30.95 -14.53
C MET A 375 -2.44 -31.95 -15.65
N GLY A 376 -3.27 -32.06 -16.68
CA GLY A 376 -3.10 -33.04 -17.77
C GLY A 376 -3.72 -34.42 -17.49
N SER A 377 -3.61 -35.35 -18.44
CA SER A 377 -4.27 -36.66 -18.39
C SER A 377 -3.30 -37.84 -18.27
N PRO A 378 -3.68 -38.91 -17.54
CA PRO A 378 -2.86 -40.11 -17.45
C PRO A 378 -2.84 -40.84 -18.79
N LYS A 379 -1.73 -41.55 -19.09
CA LYS A 379 -1.49 -42.18 -20.41
C LYS A 379 -2.58 -43.15 -20.88
N ASN A 380 -3.41 -43.66 -19.98
CA ASN A 380 -4.50 -44.60 -20.25
C ASN A 380 -5.89 -43.95 -20.28
N GLU A 381 -6.00 -42.63 -20.16
CA GLU A 381 -7.29 -41.94 -20.28
C GLU A 381 -7.81 -42.04 -21.72
N LEU A 382 -9.08 -42.45 -21.88
CA LEU A 382 -9.71 -42.64 -23.18
C LEU A 382 -9.88 -41.29 -23.88
N GLY A 383 -9.40 -41.18 -25.13
CA GLY A 383 -9.43 -39.93 -25.90
C GLY A 383 -8.31 -38.94 -25.59
N ARG A 384 -7.28 -39.35 -24.83
CA ARG A 384 -6.08 -38.54 -24.51
C ARG A 384 -5.25 -38.19 -25.76
N GLU A 385 -4.81 -36.93 -25.82
CA GLU A 385 -3.79 -36.47 -26.76
C GLU A 385 -2.37 -36.43 -26.16
N ASN A 386 -1.34 -36.35 -27.01
CA ASN A 386 0.06 -36.33 -26.57
C ASN A 386 0.44 -35.08 -25.77
N LYS A 387 -0.25 -33.97 -26.02
CA LYS A 387 -0.01 -32.63 -25.44
C LYS A 387 -0.58 -32.41 -24.03
N GLU A 388 -1.09 -33.47 -23.42
CA GLU A 388 -1.74 -33.48 -22.10
C GLU A 388 -0.83 -34.11 -21.04
N THR A 389 0.46 -33.74 -21.04
CA THR A 389 1.46 -34.31 -20.12
C THR A 389 1.10 -34.01 -18.67
N GLN A 390 1.01 -35.05 -17.84
CA GLN A 390 0.71 -34.88 -16.43
C GLN A 390 1.86 -34.23 -15.66
N HIS A 391 1.55 -33.17 -14.92
CA HIS A 391 2.47 -32.46 -14.04
C HIS A 391 1.71 -31.77 -12.89
N GLN A 392 2.43 -31.44 -11.82
CA GLN A 392 1.83 -30.84 -10.63
C GLN A 392 1.81 -29.32 -10.74
N VAL A 393 0.67 -28.71 -10.41
CA VAL A 393 0.50 -27.25 -10.41
C VAL A 393 0.01 -26.80 -9.04
N THR A 394 0.62 -25.74 -8.49
CA THR A 394 0.17 -25.09 -7.25
C THR A 394 -0.29 -23.68 -7.55
N LEU A 395 -1.54 -23.35 -7.22
CA LEU A 395 -2.06 -21.99 -7.22
C LEU A 395 -1.97 -21.43 -5.78
N THR A 396 -1.22 -20.36 -5.56
CA THR A 396 -0.95 -19.83 -4.21
C THR A 396 -1.96 -18.80 -3.76
N LYS A 397 -2.70 -18.20 -4.70
CA LYS A 397 -3.74 -17.21 -4.43
C LYS A 397 -5.10 -17.73 -4.88
N GLY A 398 -6.12 -17.50 -4.06
CA GLY A 398 -7.50 -17.72 -4.46
C GLY A 398 -7.95 -16.66 -5.46
N TYR A 399 -8.99 -16.98 -6.22
CA TYR A 399 -9.56 -16.13 -7.26
C TYR A 399 -11.03 -16.49 -7.44
N TRP A 400 -11.79 -15.65 -8.13
CA TRP A 400 -13.16 -16.02 -8.52
C TRP A 400 -13.21 -16.49 -9.96
N MET A 401 -14.08 -17.45 -10.21
CA MET A 401 -14.42 -17.93 -11.54
C MET A 401 -15.92 -17.74 -11.78
N GLY A 402 -16.31 -17.24 -12.96
CA GLY A 402 -17.71 -17.14 -13.35
C GLY A 402 -18.42 -18.48 -13.20
N LYS A 403 -19.62 -18.48 -12.62
CA LYS A 403 -20.42 -19.69 -12.38
C LYS A 403 -20.86 -20.38 -13.67
N TYR A 404 -21.12 -19.57 -14.70
CA TYR A 404 -21.45 -19.96 -16.08
C TYR A 404 -20.48 -19.27 -17.05
N GLU A 405 -20.51 -19.64 -18.34
CA GLU A 405 -19.91 -18.80 -19.38
C GLU A 405 -20.57 -17.42 -19.40
N VAL A 406 -19.87 -16.41 -19.92
CA VAL A 406 -20.45 -15.06 -20.05
C VAL A 406 -21.64 -15.12 -21.00
N THR A 407 -22.81 -14.64 -20.58
CA THR A 407 -24.03 -14.68 -21.40
C THR A 407 -24.09 -13.52 -22.38
N GLN A 408 -24.93 -13.66 -23.41
CA GLN A 408 -25.17 -12.58 -24.38
C GLN A 408 -25.72 -11.31 -23.74
N ALA A 409 -26.56 -11.43 -22.71
CA ALA A 409 -27.07 -10.29 -21.96
C ALA A 409 -25.97 -9.60 -21.14
N GLN A 410 -25.13 -10.37 -20.45
CA GLN A 410 -23.99 -9.83 -19.69
C GLN A 410 -22.99 -9.13 -20.61
N TYR A 411 -22.61 -9.78 -21.72
CA TYR A 411 -21.70 -9.21 -22.71
C TYR A 411 -22.25 -7.89 -23.30
N LYS A 412 -23.55 -7.85 -23.61
CA LYS A 412 -24.20 -6.63 -24.11
C LYS A 412 -24.29 -5.54 -23.06
N ALA A 413 -24.51 -5.87 -21.78
CA ALA A 413 -24.54 -4.90 -20.70
C ALA A 413 -23.19 -4.17 -20.55
N VAL A 414 -22.08 -4.90 -20.69
CA VAL A 414 -20.72 -4.34 -20.52
C VAL A 414 -20.20 -3.68 -21.80
N THR A 415 -20.43 -4.28 -22.98
CA THR A 415 -19.83 -3.81 -24.25
C THR A 415 -20.78 -3.01 -25.14
N GLY A 416 -22.09 -3.08 -24.89
CA GLY A 416 -23.14 -2.48 -25.72
C GLY A 416 -23.53 -3.29 -26.97
N THR A 417 -22.88 -4.43 -27.24
CA THR A 417 -23.10 -5.22 -28.48
C THR A 417 -23.39 -6.69 -28.20
N ASN A 418 -23.87 -7.44 -29.19
CA ASN A 418 -24.02 -8.90 -29.11
C ASN A 418 -23.62 -9.54 -30.46
N PRO A 419 -22.38 -10.05 -30.59
CA PRO A 419 -21.86 -10.60 -31.84
C PRO A 419 -22.35 -12.03 -32.15
N SER A 420 -22.92 -12.72 -31.17
CA SER A 420 -23.30 -14.14 -31.21
C SER A 420 -24.08 -14.54 -32.47
N TRP A 421 -23.76 -15.70 -33.04
CA TRP A 421 -24.55 -16.29 -34.12
C TRP A 421 -25.94 -16.72 -33.65
N ASP A 422 -26.01 -17.47 -32.55
CA ASP A 422 -27.25 -17.86 -31.92
C ASP A 422 -27.77 -16.72 -31.02
N LYS A 423 -29.09 -16.58 -30.87
CA LYS A 423 -29.70 -15.40 -30.22
C LYS A 423 -30.58 -15.79 -29.03
N GLY A 424 -30.11 -15.43 -27.84
CA GLY A 424 -30.86 -15.57 -26.60
C GLY A 424 -30.10 -14.91 -25.44
N ALA A 425 -30.82 -14.19 -24.58
CA ALA A 425 -30.21 -13.41 -23.49
C ALA A 425 -29.35 -14.26 -22.54
N ASP A 426 -29.83 -15.47 -22.23
CA ASP A 426 -29.20 -16.40 -21.30
C ASP A 426 -28.25 -17.42 -21.98
N LEU A 427 -28.13 -17.36 -23.30
CA LEU A 427 -27.15 -18.17 -24.04
C LEU A 427 -25.74 -17.62 -23.78
N PRO A 428 -24.69 -18.45 -23.85
CA PRO A 428 -23.31 -17.97 -23.84
C PRO A 428 -23.08 -17.03 -25.03
N VAL A 429 -22.27 -16.00 -24.82
CA VAL A 429 -21.75 -15.17 -25.90
C VAL A 429 -20.73 -15.98 -26.70
N GLU A 430 -20.90 -16.00 -28.01
CA GLU A 430 -19.97 -16.64 -28.95
C GLU A 430 -19.72 -15.70 -30.15
N GLN A 431 -18.89 -16.13 -31.10
CA GLN A 431 -18.33 -15.23 -32.13
C GLN A 431 -17.55 -14.06 -31.53
N VAL A 432 -16.86 -14.30 -30.41
CA VAL A 432 -15.97 -13.36 -29.74
C VAL A 432 -14.53 -13.85 -29.84
N SER A 433 -13.64 -12.95 -30.24
CA SER A 433 -12.21 -13.23 -30.28
C SER A 433 -11.61 -13.16 -28.87
N TRP A 434 -10.37 -13.58 -28.72
CA TRP A 434 -9.67 -13.42 -27.45
C TRP A 434 -9.54 -11.93 -27.07
N TYR A 435 -9.33 -11.06 -28.07
CA TYR A 435 -9.27 -9.61 -27.86
C TYR A 435 -10.60 -9.03 -27.38
N ASP A 436 -11.72 -9.48 -27.97
CA ASP A 436 -13.07 -9.06 -27.57
C ASP A 436 -13.38 -9.48 -26.11
N ALA A 437 -12.99 -10.71 -25.74
CA ALA A 437 -13.14 -11.21 -24.38
C ALA A 437 -12.31 -10.42 -23.36
N MET A 438 -11.07 -10.04 -23.71
CA MET A 438 -10.23 -9.18 -22.88
C MET A 438 -10.76 -7.74 -22.80
N GLU A 439 -11.35 -7.21 -23.88
CA GLU A 439 -12.02 -5.90 -23.85
C GLU A 439 -13.21 -5.90 -22.89
N PHE A 440 -14.03 -6.96 -22.90
CA PHE A 440 -15.10 -7.15 -21.91
C PHE A 440 -14.54 -7.12 -20.48
N CYS A 441 -13.47 -7.87 -20.22
CA CYS A 441 -12.85 -7.94 -18.89
C CYS A 441 -12.30 -6.58 -18.43
N SER A 442 -11.64 -5.84 -19.32
CA SER A 442 -11.14 -4.49 -19.04
C SER A 442 -12.28 -3.52 -18.71
N LYS A 443 -13.35 -3.50 -19.52
CA LYS A 443 -14.51 -2.63 -19.26
C LYS A 443 -15.21 -2.97 -17.96
N LEU A 444 -15.38 -4.26 -17.66
CA LEU A 444 -15.96 -4.70 -16.40
C LEU A 444 -15.09 -4.29 -15.20
N THR A 445 -13.76 -4.37 -15.34
CA THR A 445 -12.82 -3.88 -14.33
C THR A 445 -13.00 -2.39 -14.06
N ASP A 446 -13.10 -1.57 -15.11
CA ASP A 446 -13.31 -0.13 -14.96
C ASP A 446 -14.66 0.18 -14.30
N ILE A 447 -15.74 -0.47 -14.73
CA ILE A 447 -17.09 -0.31 -14.16
C ILE A 447 -17.10 -0.63 -12.65
N GLU A 448 -16.51 -1.77 -12.27
CA GLU A 448 -16.52 -2.21 -10.87
C GLU A 448 -15.55 -1.42 -10.00
N ARG A 449 -14.47 -0.89 -10.58
CA ARG A 449 -13.52 0.00 -9.90
C ARG A 449 -14.14 1.38 -9.65
N GLU A 450 -14.78 1.97 -10.65
CA GLU A 450 -15.52 3.23 -10.50
C GLU A 450 -16.65 3.11 -9.48
N ALA A 451 -17.30 1.95 -9.42
CA ALA A 451 -18.33 1.67 -8.44
C ALA A 451 -17.81 1.24 -7.05
N GLY A 452 -16.48 1.19 -6.84
CA GLY A 452 -15.87 0.79 -5.56
C GLY A 452 -16.08 -0.68 -5.16
N ARG A 453 -16.63 -1.52 -6.04
CA ARG A 453 -16.95 -2.95 -5.79
C ARG A 453 -15.76 -3.88 -6.05
N LEU A 454 -14.76 -3.41 -6.81
CA LEU A 454 -13.57 -4.18 -7.15
C LEU A 454 -12.63 -4.32 -5.95
N PRO A 455 -12.22 -5.55 -5.57
CA PRO A 455 -11.29 -5.75 -4.46
C PRO A 455 -9.91 -5.19 -4.80
N GLU A 456 -9.26 -4.58 -3.81
CA GLU A 456 -7.93 -4.02 -3.99
C GLU A 456 -6.93 -5.09 -4.46
N GLY A 457 -6.20 -4.77 -5.53
CA GLY A 457 -5.24 -5.69 -6.13
C GLY A 457 -5.86 -6.85 -6.92
N TYR A 458 -7.13 -6.78 -7.33
CA TYR A 458 -7.78 -7.71 -8.27
C TYR A 458 -8.30 -7.00 -9.53
N GLU A 459 -8.40 -7.74 -10.64
CA GLU A 459 -9.02 -7.31 -11.89
C GLU A 459 -9.82 -8.43 -12.55
N TYR A 460 -10.83 -8.08 -13.34
CA TYR A 460 -11.50 -9.04 -14.19
C TYR A 460 -10.60 -9.36 -15.38
N THR A 461 -10.45 -10.64 -15.69
CA THR A 461 -9.57 -11.16 -16.74
C THR A 461 -10.08 -12.53 -17.22
N LEU A 462 -9.43 -13.10 -18.23
CA LEU A 462 -9.60 -14.51 -18.57
C LEU A 462 -8.85 -15.39 -17.56
N PRO A 463 -9.38 -16.58 -17.20
CA PRO A 463 -8.63 -17.49 -16.35
C PRO A 463 -7.36 -17.95 -17.06
N THR A 464 -6.30 -18.16 -16.30
CA THR A 464 -5.17 -18.94 -16.82
C THR A 464 -5.62 -20.36 -17.15
N GLU A 465 -4.90 -21.04 -18.03
CA GLU A 465 -5.20 -22.40 -18.42
C GLU A 465 -5.13 -23.34 -17.20
N ALA A 466 -4.21 -23.07 -16.27
CA ALA A 466 -4.10 -23.78 -15.00
C ALA A 466 -5.27 -23.50 -14.05
N GLN A 467 -5.66 -22.23 -13.89
CA GLN A 467 -6.86 -21.86 -13.13
C GLN A 467 -8.09 -22.57 -13.69
N TRP A 468 -8.26 -22.58 -15.01
CA TRP A 468 -9.40 -23.23 -15.65
C TRP A 468 -9.44 -24.74 -15.37
N GLU A 469 -8.34 -25.48 -15.52
CA GLU A 469 -8.38 -26.94 -15.24
C GLU A 469 -8.66 -27.24 -13.79
N TYR A 470 -8.02 -26.48 -12.91
CA TYR A 470 -8.16 -26.64 -11.48
C TYR A 470 -9.62 -26.47 -11.07
N ALA A 471 -10.23 -25.38 -11.55
CA ALA A 471 -11.64 -25.08 -11.40
C ALA A 471 -12.53 -26.17 -12.02
N CYS A 472 -12.25 -26.61 -13.25
CA CYS A 472 -13.02 -27.65 -13.95
C CYS A 472 -13.03 -28.96 -13.13
N ARG A 473 -11.85 -29.42 -12.72
CA ARG A 473 -11.67 -30.69 -11.98
C ARG A 473 -12.30 -30.66 -10.61
N ALA A 474 -12.25 -29.52 -9.90
CA ALA A 474 -12.80 -29.37 -8.55
C ALA A 474 -12.44 -30.54 -7.61
N GLY A 475 -11.18 -30.96 -7.63
CA GLY A 475 -10.64 -32.06 -6.82
C GLY A 475 -10.71 -33.46 -7.45
N THR A 476 -11.31 -33.63 -8.62
CA THR A 476 -11.32 -34.92 -9.35
C THR A 476 -10.07 -35.13 -10.20
N THR A 477 -9.70 -36.39 -10.43
CA THR A 477 -8.54 -36.80 -11.25
C THR A 477 -8.95 -37.53 -12.54
N THR A 478 -10.25 -37.64 -12.78
CA THR A 478 -10.84 -38.32 -13.94
C THR A 478 -10.99 -37.39 -15.15
N ALA A 479 -11.39 -37.94 -16.29
CA ALA A 479 -11.65 -37.20 -17.52
C ALA A 479 -12.76 -36.15 -17.39
N LEU A 480 -13.72 -36.38 -16.49
CA LEU A 480 -14.86 -35.49 -16.20
C LEU A 480 -14.88 -35.08 -14.72
N ASN A 481 -15.41 -33.88 -14.47
CA ASN A 481 -15.63 -33.30 -13.14
C ASN A 481 -16.64 -34.08 -12.27
N SER A 482 -17.40 -35.01 -12.86
CA SER A 482 -18.32 -35.91 -12.14
C SER A 482 -17.61 -37.07 -11.42
N GLY A 483 -16.28 -37.16 -11.52
CA GLY A 483 -15.51 -38.29 -10.99
C GLY A 483 -15.56 -39.53 -11.90
N LYS A 484 -15.99 -39.39 -13.16
CA LYS A 484 -16.13 -40.47 -14.14
C LYS A 484 -15.17 -40.29 -15.32
N ASN A 485 -14.69 -41.41 -15.85
CA ASN A 485 -13.98 -41.45 -17.13
C ASN A 485 -14.94 -41.74 -18.27
N LEU A 486 -14.57 -41.36 -19.50
CA LEU A 486 -15.37 -41.68 -20.68
C LEU A 486 -15.43 -43.20 -20.89
N SER A 487 -16.63 -43.71 -21.16
CA SER A 487 -16.82 -45.10 -21.61
C SER A 487 -16.63 -45.26 -23.13
N LYS A 488 -16.77 -44.16 -23.88
CA LYS A 488 -16.56 -44.06 -25.33
C LYS A 488 -16.09 -42.65 -25.69
N GLU A 489 -15.21 -42.53 -26.69
CA GLU A 489 -14.65 -41.24 -27.14
C GLU A 489 -15.70 -40.31 -27.75
N VAL A 490 -16.70 -40.87 -28.42
CA VAL A 490 -17.58 -40.09 -29.28
C VAL A 490 -18.89 -39.70 -28.60
N GLN A 491 -19.60 -40.67 -28.01
CA GLN A 491 -20.86 -40.49 -27.28
C GLN A 491 -20.89 -41.39 -26.06
N CYS A 492 -21.13 -40.84 -24.88
CA CYS A 492 -21.23 -41.62 -23.65
C CYS A 492 -22.18 -40.98 -22.63
N SER A 493 -22.84 -41.82 -21.83
CA SER A 493 -23.80 -41.38 -20.82
C SER A 493 -23.16 -40.53 -19.72
N GLU A 494 -21.87 -40.74 -19.45
CA GLU A 494 -21.12 -39.97 -18.47
C GLU A 494 -20.97 -38.50 -18.88
N MET A 495 -20.75 -38.24 -20.18
CA MET A 495 -20.72 -36.88 -20.74
C MET A 495 -22.11 -36.25 -20.77
N ASP A 496 -23.17 -37.04 -21.04
CA ASP A 496 -24.54 -36.53 -21.10
C ASP A 496 -25.00 -35.87 -19.77
N GLU A 497 -24.43 -36.31 -18.64
CA GLU A 497 -24.72 -35.78 -17.31
C GLU A 497 -24.15 -34.38 -17.06
N VAL A 498 -23.03 -34.04 -17.68
CA VAL A 498 -22.23 -32.86 -17.33
C VAL A 498 -22.06 -31.85 -18.46
N GLY A 499 -22.40 -32.23 -19.70
CA GLY A 499 -22.08 -31.38 -20.84
C GLY A 499 -23.05 -31.41 -22.01
N TRP A 500 -23.11 -30.27 -22.70
CA TRP A 500 -23.74 -30.11 -24.01
C TRP A 500 -22.69 -30.30 -25.10
N TYR A 501 -22.74 -31.42 -25.81
CA TYR A 501 -21.75 -31.76 -26.84
C TYR A 501 -22.47 -32.30 -28.07
N TRP A 502 -21.73 -32.65 -29.13
CA TRP A 502 -22.26 -33.01 -30.46
C TRP A 502 -23.51 -33.91 -30.46
N TYR A 503 -23.64 -34.82 -29.49
CA TYR A 503 -24.73 -35.79 -29.45
C TYR A 503 -26.00 -35.32 -28.76
N ASN A 504 -25.90 -34.37 -27.82
CA ASN A 504 -27.02 -33.94 -26.99
C ASN A 504 -27.26 -32.42 -27.03
N GLY A 505 -26.35 -31.62 -27.59
CA GLY A 505 -26.49 -30.18 -27.82
C GLY A 505 -27.38 -29.81 -29.02
N GLY A 506 -28.23 -30.74 -29.46
CA GLY A 506 -29.20 -30.54 -30.53
C GLY A 506 -29.36 -31.75 -31.44
N LYS A 507 -30.42 -32.56 -31.23
CA LYS A 507 -30.81 -33.58 -32.20
C LYS A 507 -32.30 -33.86 -32.23
N GLU A 508 -33.05 -33.07 -33.01
CA GLU A 508 -34.20 -33.60 -33.76
C GLU A 508 -34.23 -33.07 -35.20
N SER A 509 -33.87 -33.97 -36.12
CA SER A 509 -34.07 -33.93 -37.56
C SER A 509 -33.30 -32.88 -38.38
N TYR A 510 -32.51 -33.42 -39.33
CA TYR A 510 -32.31 -32.82 -40.65
C TYR A 510 -33.68 -32.42 -41.22
N ASN A 511 -34.15 -31.21 -40.89
CA ASN A 511 -35.09 -30.35 -41.62
C ASN A 511 -35.84 -29.27 -40.80
N ASN A 512 -35.44 -28.85 -39.57
CA ASN A 512 -35.70 -27.48 -39.03
C ASN A 512 -35.34 -27.26 -37.52
N ASN A 513 -34.12 -27.53 -37.05
CA ASN A 513 -33.50 -26.79 -35.90
C ASN A 513 -32.03 -27.23 -35.73
N LEU A 514 -31.12 -26.28 -35.85
CA LEU A 514 -29.67 -26.48 -35.91
C LEU A 514 -29.06 -26.72 -34.52
N ILE A 515 -28.02 -27.53 -34.46
CA ILE A 515 -27.15 -27.74 -33.29
C ILE A 515 -26.69 -26.37 -32.77
N CYS A 516 -26.89 -26.07 -31.48
CA CYS A 516 -26.84 -24.70 -30.96
C CYS A 516 -26.37 -24.62 -29.49
N THR A 517 -26.07 -23.41 -29.03
CA THR A 517 -25.75 -23.17 -27.62
C THR A 517 -26.99 -23.34 -26.76
N HIS A 518 -26.80 -23.61 -25.47
CA HIS A 518 -27.88 -23.77 -24.51
C HIS A 518 -27.69 -22.76 -23.36
N PRO A 519 -28.78 -22.35 -22.68
CA PRO A 519 -28.65 -21.53 -21.49
C PRO A 519 -27.78 -22.23 -20.45
N GLY A 520 -26.88 -21.47 -19.82
CA GLY A 520 -25.99 -21.99 -18.79
C GLY A 520 -26.76 -22.60 -17.61
N GLY A 521 -26.18 -23.59 -16.95
CA GLY A 521 -26.72 -24.18 -15.72
C GLY A 521 -27.67 -25.35 -15.92
N GLN A 522 -27.88 -25.84 -17.14
CA GLN A 522 -28.82 -26.94 -17.42
C GLN A 522 -28.22 -28.34 -17.21
N LYS A 523 -26.89 -28.45 -17.13
CA LYS A 523 -26.18 -29.70 -16.81
C LYS A 523 -25.74 -29.73 -15.35
N LYS A 524 -25.24 -30.87 -14.87
CA LYS A 524 -24.79 -30.98 -13.48
C LYS A 524 -23.54 -30.10 -13.26
N PRO A 525 -23.48 -29.32 -12.18
CA PRO A 525 -22.28 -28.59 -11.83
C PRO A 525 -21.20 -29.51 -11.27
N ASN A 526 -19.96 -29.02 -11.20
CA ASN A 526 -18.91 -29.68 -10.44
C ASN A 526 -19.06 -29.44 -8.92
N ALA A 527 -18.13 -30.01 -8.14
CA ALA A 527 -18.13 -29.91 -6.67
C ALA A 527 -17.99 -28.47 -6.12
N TRP A 528 -17.55 -27.52 -6.95
CA TRP A 528 -17.42 -26.10 -6.60
C TRP A 528 -18.54 -25.24 -7.19
N GLY A 529 -19.59 -25.86 -7.74
CA GLY A 529 -20.78 -25.16 -8.23
C GLY A 529 -20.60 -24.47 -9.58
N LEU A 530 -19.56 -24.81 -10.34
CA LEU A 530 -19.36 -24.33 -11.71
C LEU A 530 -20.09 -25.23 -12.71
N TYR A 531 -20.79 -24.61 -13.64
CA TYR A 531 -21.59 -25.30 -14.66
C TYR A 531 -20.92 -25.23 -16.03
N ASP A 532 -21.30 -26.16 -16.90
CA ASP A 532 -20.93 -26.18 -18.31
C ASP A 532 -19.41 -26.23 -18.58
N MET A 533 -18.62 -26.63 -17.57
CA MET A 533 -17.16 -26.87 -17.70
C MET A 533 -16.80 -27.97 -18.72
N HIS A 534 -17.81 -28.64 -19.28
CA HIS A 534 -17.70 -29.64 -20.33
C HIS A 534 -18.73 -29.33 -21.42
N GLY A 535 -18.34 -28.83 -22.58
CA GLY A 535 -19.29 -28.59 -23.68
C GLY A 535 -19.89 -27.19 -23.67
N ASN A 536 -21.04 -27.03 -24.35
CA ASN A 536 -21.70 -25.77 -24.68
C ASN A 536 -20.82 -24.91 -25.59
N VAL A 537 -19.89 -24.11 -25.07
CA VAL A 537 -18.87 -23.42 -25.87
C VAL A 537 -17.48 -23.74 -25.34
N GLY A 538 -16.48 -23.72 -26.22
CA GLY A 538 -15.11 -23.61 -25.72
C GLY A 538 -14.88 -22.29 -25.03
N GLU A 539 -13.93 -22.29 -24.11
CA GLU A 539 -13.62 -21.12 -23.30
C GLU A 539 -12.18 -20.66 -23.56
N TRP A 540 -12.04 -19.40 -23.99
CA TRP A 540 -10.73 -18.74 -24.07
C TRP A 540 -10.03 -18.71 -22.72
N CYS A 541 -8.71 -18.97 -22.71
CA CYS A 541 -7.85 -18.76 -21.54
C CYS A 541 -6.85 -17.61 -21.79
N LEU A 542 -6.26 -17.10 -20.72
CA LEU A 542 -5.27 -16.02 -20.77
C LEU A 542 -3.98 -16.46 -21.49
N ASP A 543 -3.55 -17.70 -21.26
CA ASP A 543 -2.24 -18.23 -21.62
C ASP A 543 -2.04 -18.28 -23.14
N TYR A 544 -0.81 -18.04 -23.56
CA TYR A 544 -0.36 -18.53 -24.85
C TYR A 544 -0.23 -20.05 -24.83
N TYR A 545 -0.50 -20.69 -25.96
CA TYR A 545 -0.50 -22.14 -26.03
C TYR A 545 0.92 -22.69 -26.26
N GLU A 546 1.39 -23.52 -25.32
CA GLU A 546 2.60 -24.33 -25.47
C GLU A 546 2.43 -25.71 -24.80
N ASP A 547 3.37 -26.63 -25.06
CA ASP A 547 3.43 -27.93 -24.39
C ASP A 547 3.60 -27.76 -22.87
N TYR A 548 2.93 -28.62 -22.12
CA TYR A 548 3.03 -28.59 -20.66
C TYR A 548 4.46 -28.88 -20.18
N PRO A 549 4.89 -28.22 -19.08
CA PRO A 549 6.13 -28.57 -18.43
C PRO A 549 6.05 -30.00 -17.88
N THR A 550 7.22 -30.63 -17.73
CA THR A 550 7.31 -31.98 -17.15
C THR A 550 7.55 -31.96 -15.64
N SER A 551 7.90 -30.79 -15.08
CA SER A 551 8.13 -30.56 -13.65
C SER A 551 6.95 -29.84 -12.99
N ALA A 552 6.94 -29.85 -11.66
CA ALA A 552 5.97 -29.08 -10.90
C ALA A 552 6.15 -27.57 -11.12
N VAL A 553 5.04 -26.82 -11.16
CA VAL A 553 5.04 -25.36 -11.35
C VAL A 553 4.10 -24.67 -10.34
N VAL A 554 4.35 -23.39 -10.08
CA VAL A 554 3.62 -22.55 -9.11
C VAL A 554 3.10 -21.32 -9.84
N ASP A 555 1.80 -21.04 -9.69
CA ASP A 555 1.05 -19.94 -10.35
C ASP A 555 1.39 -19.76 -11.85
N PRO A 556 1.36 -20.82 -12.68
CA PRO A 556 1.75 -20.70 -14.08
C PRO A 556 0.75 -19.81 -14.84
N THR A 557 1.28 -18.84 -15.59
CA THR A 557 0.52 -17.95 -16.48
C THR A 557 0.67 -18.32 -17.96
N GLY A 558 1.17 -19.52 -18.22
CA GLY A 558 1.62 -19.94 -19.54
C GLY A 558 2.94 -19.26 -19.93
N PRO A 559 3.43 -19.50 -21.15
CA PRO A 559 4.59 -18.78 -21.68
C PRO A 559 4.25 -17.30 -21.93
N ASP A 560 5.25 -16.44 -21.77
CA ASP A 560 5.10 -15.00 -21.95
C ASP A 560 4.68 -14.64 -23.39
N THR A 561 4.95 -15.52 -24.38
CA THR A 561 4.34 -15.45 -25.72
C THR A 561 3.96 -16.77 -26.37
N GLY A 562 3.19 -16.63 -27.45
CA GLY A 562 2.92 -17.64 -28.44
C GLY A 562 2.21 -17.02 -29.64
N THR A 563 1.93 -17.85 -30.64
CA THR A 563 1.12 -17.46 -31.81
C THR A 563 -0.36 -17.61 -31.55
N ASP A 564 -0.72 -18.64 -30.79
CA ASP A 564 -2.08 -19.05 -30.52
C ASP A 564 -2.35 -18.98 -29.02
N ARG A 565 -3.58 -18.66 -28.65
CA ARG A 565 -4.03 -18.64 -27.25
C ARG A 565 -4.61 -19.99 -26.88
N ALA A 566 -4.41 -20.39 -25.62
CA ALA A 566 -4.99 -21.62 -25.12
C ALA A 566 -6.53 -21.53 -25.12
N VAL A 567 -7.18 -22.60 -25.60
CA VAL A 567 -8.63 -22.76 -25.55
C VAL A 567 -8.95 -24.02 -24.79
N ARG A 568 -9.78 -23.91 -23.78
CA ARG A 568 -10.33 -25.06 -23.09
C ARG A 568 -11.52 -25.55 -23.87
N TRP A 569 -11.20 -26.44 -24.82
CA TRP A 569 -12.16 -26.89 -25.80
C TRP A 569 -13.23 -27.80 -25.21
N GLY A 570 -14.29 -27.96 -25.97
CA GLY A 570 -15.46 -28.71 -25.58
C GLY A 570 -16.67 -27.83 -25.79
N SER A 571 -17.37 -28.06 -26.89
CA SER A 571 -18.56 -27.30 -27.25
C SER A 571 -19.69 -28.23 -27.72
N TRP A 572 -20.85 -27.66 -28.00
CA TRP A 572 -21.95 -28.34 -28.68
C TRP A 572 -21.54 -28.97 -30.04
N TRP A 573 -20.41 -28.54 -30.64
CA TRP A 573 -19.87 -29.09 -31.89
C TRP A 573 -18.83 -30.20 -31.69
N ASN A 574 -18.44 -30.51 -30.45
CA ASN A 574 -17.37 -31.46 -30.19
C ASN A 574 -17.88 -32.82 -29.69
N ALA A 575 -17.14 -33.88 -30.01
CA ALA A 575 -17.37 -35.21 -29.45
C ALA A 575 -16.89 -35.28 -27.99
N ALA A 576 -17.32 -36.28 -27.22
CA ALA A 576 -17.05 -36.37 -25.79
C ALA A 576 -15.56 -36.30 -25.42
N TRP A 577 -14.66 -36.86 -26.22
CA TRP A 577 -13.22 -36.83 -25.98
C TRP A 577 -12.61 -35.43 -25.98
N ALA A 578 -13.20 -34.49 -26.73
CA ALA A 578 -12.72 -33.12 -26.87
C ALA A 578 -13.38 -32.16 -25.85
N CYS A 579 -14.25 -32.64 -24.97
CA CYS A 579 -14.81 -31.86 -23.87
C CYS A 579 -14.26 -32.29 -22.50
N ARG A 580 -13.21 -33.13 -22.44
CA ARG A 580 -12.60 -33.60 -21.18
C ARG A 580 -11.92 -32.45 -20.43
N SER A 581 -11.78 -32.59 -19.11
CA SER A 581 -11.07 -31.59 -18.28
C SER A 581 -9.65 -31.32 -18.74
N ALA A 582 -8.93 -32.35 -19.24
CA ALA A 582 -7.54 -32.22 -19.68
C ALA A 582 -7.39 -31.90 -21.18
N TYR A 583 -8.49 -31.85 -21.95
CA TYR A 583 -8.36 -31.57 -23.37
C TYR A 583 -8.01 -30.11 -23.57
N ARG A 584 -6.97 -29.87 -24.39
CA ARG A 584 -6.47 -28.54 -24.68
C ARG A 584 -6.58 -28.25 -26.15
N GLY A 585 -7.24 -27.16 -26.50
CA GLY A 585 -7.21 -26.56 -27.82
C GLY A 585 -6.29 -25.35 -27.85
N ASN A 586 -6.10 -24.82 -29.05
CA ASN A 586 -5.60 -23.48 -29.26
C ASN A 586 -6.21 -22.93 -30.53
N ASP A 587 -6.22 -21.61 -30.63
CA ASP A 587 -6.49 -20.93 -31.88
C ASP A 587 -5.85 -19.55 -31.86
N LYS A 588 -5.84 -18.88 -33.02
CA LYS A 588 -5.34 -17.52 -33.12
C LYS A 588 -6.19 -16.57 -32.28
N PRO A 589 -5.61 -15.55 -31.65
CA PRO A 589 -6.34 -14.64 -30.77
C PRO A 589 -7.45 -13.85 -31.47
N ASP A 590 -7.43 -13.73 -32.81
CA ASP A 590 -8.48 -13.10 -33.62
C ASP A 590 -9.56 -14.07 -34.13
N ALA A 591 -9.46 -15.37 -33.81
CA ALA A 591 -10.41 -16.38 -34.25
C ALA A 591 -11.77 -16.22 -33.55
N VAL A 592 -12.85 -16.39 -34.33
CA VAL A 592 -14.23 -16.32 -33.85
C VAL A 592 -15.04 -17.49 -34.40
N TYR A 593 -15.77 -18.20 -33.53
CA TYR A 593 -16.61 -19.33 -33.90
C TYR A 593 -17.93 -19.31 -33.14
N ALA A 594 -18.98 -19.90 -33.73
CA ALA A 594 -20.26 -20.10 -33.06
C ALA A 594 -20.21 -21.10 -31.88
N SER A 595 -19.07 -21.78 -31.72
CA SER A 595 -18.79 -22.74 -30.67
C SER A 595 -17.73 -22.27 -29.67
N LEU A 596 -17.33 -20.99 -29.74
CA LEU A 596 -16.25 -20.41 -28.92
C LEU A 596 -16.74 -19.14 -28.22
N GLY A 597 -16.70 -19.18 -26.90
CA GLY A 597 -16.98 -18.05 -26.02
C GLY A 597 -15.89 -17.94 -24.96
N PHE A 598 -16.26 -17.48 -23.78
CA PHE A 598 -15.34 -17.38 -22.65
C PHE A 598 -16.08 -17.33 -21.32
N ARG A 599 -15.32 -17.56 -20.26
CA ARG A 599 -15.71 -17.36 -18.87
C ARG A 599 -14.77 -16.35 -18.26
N VAL A 600 -15.32 -15.49 -17.41
CA VAL A 600 -14.57 -14.44 -16.73
C VAL A 600 -14.03 -14.94 -15.39
N ALA A 601 -12.81 -14.52 -15.06
CA ALA A 601 -12.21 -14.65 -13.74
C ALA A 601 -12.02 -13.27 -13.11
N LEU A 602 -12.07 -13.18 -11.78
CA LEU A 602 -11.58 -12.03 -11.02
C LEU A 602 -10.34 -12.51 -10.26
N ALA A 603 -9.17 -12.05 -10.70
CA ALA A 603 -7.88 -12.58 -10.25
C ALA A 603 -6.95 -11.44 -9.80
N PRO A 604 -5.93 -11.72 -8.97
CA PRO A 604 -4.99 -10.71 -8.53
C PRO A 604 -4.29 -9.99 -9.70
N VAL A 605 -4.20 -8.66 -9.64
CA VAL A 605 -3.55 -7.81 -10.65
C VAL A 605 -2.08 -8.21 -10.77
N VAL A 606 -1.68 -8.58 -11.99
CA VAL A 606 -0.28 -8.79 -12.35
C VAL A 606 0.28 -7.44 -12.83
N THR A 607 0.53 -6.55 -11.85
CA THR A 607 1.17 -5.21 -11.95
C THR A 607 0.79 -4.30 -13.15
N SER A 608 -0.21 -3.42 -12.96
CA SER A 608 -0.30 -2.11 -13.65
C SER A 608 -0.59 -0.99 -12.62
N ASN A 609 0.01 0.18 -12.81
CA ASN A 609 -0.14 1.35 -11.92
C ASN A 609 -1.28 2.29 -12.39
N ASP A 610 -1.63 3.32 -11.59
CA ASP A 610 -2.78 4.23 -11.84
C ASP A 610 -2.78 4.96 -13.20
N ILE A 611 -1.64 5.00 -13.91
CA ILE A 611 -1.54 5.59 -15.25
C ILE A 611 -1.77 4.56 -16.38
N GLY A 612 -2.13 3.32 -16.04
CA GLY A 612 -2.30 2.23 -17.01
C GLY A 612 -0.98 1.85 -17.67
N LEU A 613 0.11 1.80 -16.91
CA LEU A 613 1.39 1.29 -17.41
C LEU A 613 1.38 -0.24 -17.35
N ASP A 614 1.20 -0.89 -18.50
CA ASP A 614 1.35 -2.33 -18.65
C ASP A 614 2.84 -2.69 -18.60
N MET A 615 3.21 -3.62 -17.73
CA MET A 615 4.59 -4.07 -17.57
C MET A 615 4.70 -5.58 -17.84
N VAL A 616 5.76 -5.97 -18.52
CA VAL A 616 6.10 -7.37 -18.83
C VAL A 616 7.30 -7.77 -17.97
N TRP A 617 7.18 -8.88 -17.25
CA TRP A 617 8.31 -9.44 -16.50
C TRP A 617 9.33 -10.04 -17.47
N ILE A 618 10.60 -9.70 -17.28
CA ILE A 618 11.72 -10.19 -18.08
C ILE A 618 12.60 -11.05 -17.17
N GLU A 619 12.59 -12.36 -17.41
CA GLU A 619 13.36 -13.32 -16.64
C GLU A 619 14.88 -13.08 -16.75
N PRO A 620 15.66 -13.26 -15.67
CA PRO A 620 17.12 -13.19 -15.74
C PRO A 620 17.63 -14.25 -16.71
N GLY A 621 18.77 -13.96 -17.34
CA GLY A 621 19.32 -14.89 -18.30
C GLY A 621 20.56 -14.37 -18.98
N THR A 622 21.04 -15.16 -19.92
CA THR A 622 22.29 -14.91 -20.62
C THR A 622 22.03 -14.89 -22.11
N PHE A 623 22.50 -13.84 -22.79
CA PHE A 623 22.32 -13.70 -24.23
C PHE A 623 23.59 -13.17 -24.91
N MET A 624 23.55 -13.19 -26.23
CA MET A 624 24.60 -12.63 -27.06
C MET A 624 24.19 -11.22 -27.51
N MET A 625 24.85 -10.20 -26.97
CA MET A 625 24.62 -8.79 -27.30
C MET A 625 25.49 -8.38 -28.48
N GLY A 626 24.99 -7.51 -29.36
CA GLY A 626 25.64 -7.12 -30.61
C GLY A 626 25.30 -8.05 -31.79
N SER A 627 25.87 -7.76 -32.96
CA SER A 627 25.55 -8.44 -34.22
C SER A 627 26.79 -9.14 -34.83
N PRO A 628 26.60 -10.29 -35.50
CA PRO A 628 27.68 -10.97 -36.21
C PRO A 628 28.16 -10.15 -37.41
N GLU A 629 29.42 -10.32 -37.82
CA GLU A 629 30.06 -9.49 -38.85
C GLU A 629 29.33 -9.47 -40.20
N ASN A 630 28.55 -10.50 -40.51
CA ASN A 630 27.81 -10.66 -41.75
C ASN A 630 26.34 -10.23 -41.68
N GLU A 631 25.85 -9.68 -40.56
CA GLU A 631 24.47 -9.23 -40.43
C GLU A 631 24.20 -8.01 -41.35
N GLN A 632 23.15 -8.09 -42.18
CA GLN A 632 22.82 -7.04 -43.12
C GLN A 632 22.41 -5.75 -42.41
N GLY A 633 23.09 -4.64 -42.74
CA GLY A 633 22.80 -3.32 -42.14
C GLY A 633 23.51 -3.07 -40.80
N ARG A 634 24.43 -3.95 -40.38
CA ARG A 634 25.30 -3.81 -39.21
C ARG A 634 26.16 -2.55 -39.24
N ALA A 635 26.32 -1.90 -38.08
CA ALA A 635 27.34 -0.89 -37.83
C ALA A 635 28.57 -1.46 -37.09
N ASN A 636 29.70 -0.74 -37.14
CA ASN A 636 30.97 -1.22 -36.57
C ASN A 636 31.02 -1.24 -35.04
N ASN A 637 30.08 -0.59 -34.35
CA ASN A 637 30.01 -0.47 -32.89
C ASN A 637 29.15 -1.57 -32.23
N GLU A 638 28.79 -2.62 -32.97
CA GLU A 638 27.88 -3.68 -32.52
C GLU A 638 28.63 -4.98 -32.25
N THR A 639 29.83 -4.90 -31.66
CA THR A 639 30.69 -6.07 -31.40
C THR A 639 29.98 -7.13 -30.56
N GLN A 640 29.99 -8.37 -31.04
CA GLN A 640 29.26 -9.43 -30.39
C GLN A 640 29.97 -9.92 -29.11
N HIS A 641 29.27 -9.96 -27.97
CA HIS A 641 29.80 -10.42 -26.69
C HIS A 641 28.69 -10.98 -25.78
N LYS A 642 29.08 -11.78 -24.78
CA LYS A 642 28.15 -12.49 -23.90
C LYS A 642 27.78 -11.63 -22.70
N VAL A 643 26.48 -11.47 -22.43
CA VAL A 643 25.97 -10.72 -21.28
C VAL A 643 25.09 -11.63 -20.43
N THR A 644 25.24 -11.56 -19.11
CA THR A 644 24.37 -12.23 -18.13
C THR A 644 23.65 -11.19 -17.30
N LEU A 645 22.32 -11.22 -17.29
CA LEU A 645 21.47 -10.47 -16.37
C LEU A 645 21.10 -11.41 -15.21
N THR A 646 21.51 -11.08 -13.98
CA THR A 646 21.32 -11.97 -12.83
C THR A 646 19.99 -11.78 -12.13
N GLN A 647 19.35 -10.63 -12.31
CA GLN A 647 18.05 -10.31 -11.76
C GLN A 647 17.04 -10.07 -12.88
N GLY A 648 15.82 -10.57 -12.69
CA GLY A 648 14.70 -10.20 -13.53
C GLY A 648 14.26 -8.75 -13.26
N TYR A 649 13.56 -8.18 -14.21
CA TYR A 649 13.06 -6.80 -14.13
C TYR A 649 11.78 -6.71 -14.94
N TRP A 650 10.93 -5.75 -14.62
CA TRP A 650 9.77 -5.46 -15.45
C TRP A 650 10.12 -4.41 -16.50
N LEU A 651 9.62 -4.58 -17.71
CA LEU A 651 9.77 -3.62 -18.80
C LEU A 651 8.39 -3.26 -19.36
N GLY A 652 8.15 -1.98 -19.62
CA GLY A 652 6.89 -1.51 -20.17
C GLY A 652 6.53 -2.28 -21.44
N LYS A 653 5.28 -2.74 -21.54
CA LYS A 653 4.77 -3.49 -22.70
C LYS A 653 4.85 -2.69 -23.99
N TYR A 654 4.67 -1.37 -23.87
CA TYR A 654 4.73 -0.38 -24.94
C TYR A 654 5.73 0.73 -24.59
N GLU A 655 6.11 1.52 -25.61
CA GLU A 655 6.67 2.86 -25.39
C GLU A 655 5.71 3.69 -24.53
N VAL A 656 6.23 4.62 -23.71
CA VAL A 656 5.38 5.50 -22.89
C VAL A 656 4.49 6.33 -23.81
N THR A 657 3.17 6.25 -23.61
CA THR A 657 2.20 6.99 -24.43
C THR A 657 2.10 8.46 -24.02
N GLN A 658 1.59 9.29 -24.92
CA GLN A 658 1.34 10.70 -24.65
C GLN A 658 0.36 10.91 -23.47
N LYS A 659 -0.65 10.04 -23.32
CA LYS A 659 -1.59 10.07 -22.19
C LYS A 659 -0.85 9.83 -20.87
N GLN A 660 -0.06 8.77 -20.80
CA GLN A 660 0.73 8.42 -19.61
C GLN A 660 1.71 9.53 -19.24
N TYR A 661 2.46 10.03 -20.22
CA TYR A 661 3.41 11.12 -19.99
C TYR A 661 2.73 12.38 -19.46
N GLN A 662 1.61 12.78 -20.08
CA GLN A 662 0.86 13.96 -19.66
C GLN A 662 0.27 13.81 -18.25
N ALA A 663 -0.17 12.61 -17.86
CA ALA A 663 -0.71 12.35 -16.52
C ALA A 663 0.34 12.61 -15.42
N ILE A 664 1.60 12.19 -15.63
CA ILE A 664 2.69 12.36 -14.65
C ILE A 664 3.36 13.74 -14.74
N MET A 665 3.54 14.26 -15.95
CA MET A 665 4.34 15.47 -16.19
C MET A 665 3.51 16.73 -16.31
N GLY A 666 2.18 16.61 -16.45
CA GLY A 666 1.25 17.73 -16.64
C GLY A 666 1.34 18.41 -18.02
N LYS A 667 2.17 17.90 -18.93
CA LYS A 667 2.41 18.47 -20.27
C LYS A 667 2.66 17.37 -21.29
N ASN A 668 2.38 17.65 -22.56
CA ASN A 668 2.66 16.75 -23.69
C ASN A 668 3.56 17.46 -24.74
N PRO A 669 4.87 17.15 -24.80
CA PRO A 669 5.83 17.83 -25.69
C PRO A 669 5.76 17.38 -27.15
N SER A 670 5.11 16.26 -27.44
CA SER A 670 5.10 15.56 -28.74
C SER A 670 4.71 16.47 -29.91
N ASN A 671 5.36 16.31 -31.06
CA ASN A 671 4.96 16.94 -32.31
C ASN A 671 3.71 16.29 -32.93
N PHE A 672 3.69 14.97 -33.03
CA PHE A 672 2.51 14.22 -33.47
C PHE A 672 1.56 14.08 -32.27
N LYS A 673 0.25 14.25 -32.48
CA LYS A 673 -0.73 14.31 -31.38
C LYS A 673 -1.68 13.13 -31.41
N GLY A 674 -1.78 12.43 -30.27
CA GLY A 674 -2.76 11.37 -30.05
C GLY A 674 -2.50 10.66 -28.72
N ALA A 675 -3.54 10.40 -27.94
CA ALA A 675 -3.42 9.87 -26.58
C ALA A 675 -2.64 8.53 -26.50
N THR A 676 -2.80 7.68 -27.52
CA THR A 676 -2.19 6.35 -27.62
C THR A 676 -0.92 6.32 -28.48
N LEU A 677 -0.49 7.46 -29.03
CA LEU A 677 0.82 7.57 -29.68
C LEU A 677 1.92 7.52 -28.62
N PRO A 678 3.14 7.08 -28.94
CA PRO A 678 4.28 7.27 -28.06
C PRO A 678 4.53 8.75 -27.82
N VAL A 679 5.00 9.09 -26.63
CA VAL A 679 5.51 10.43 -26.36
C VAL A 679 6.84 10.61 -27.11
N GLU A 680 6.97 11.73 -27.83
CA GLU A 680 8.22 12.13 -28.48
C GLU A 680 8.55 13.59 -28.22
N LYS A 681 9.72 14.05 -28.70
CA LYS A 681 10.42 15.25 -28.22
C LYS A 681 10.70 15.24 -26.73
N VAL A 682 11.10 14.08 -26.22
CA VAL A 682 11.56 13.92 -24.83
C VAL A 682 13.06 13.66 -24.82
N SER A 683 13.77 14.45 -24.02
CA SER A 683 15.19 14.23 -23.77
C SER A 683 15.40 13.07 -22.79
N TRP A 684 16.64 12.59 -22.66
CA TRP A 684 16.96 11.59 -21.65
C TRP A 684 16.67 12.12 -20.23
N GLU A 685 16.97 13.41 -20.00
CA GLU A 685 16.67 14.08 -18.73
C GLU A 685 15.15 14.17 -18.46
N ASP A 686 14.35 14.46 -19.48
CA ASP A 686 12.88 14.45 -19.37
C ASP A 686 12.35 13.04 -19.04
N ALA A 687 12.89 12.00 -19.68
CA ALA A 687 12.50 10.62 -19.46
C ALA A 687 12.85 10.14 -18.04
N MET A 688 14.04 10.47 -17.54
CA MET A 688 14.42 10.20 -16.14
C MET A 688 13.58 11.01 -15.15
N ALA A 689 13.23 12.25 -15.47
CA ALA A 689 12.34 13.06 -14.63
C ALA A 689 10.93 12.46 -14.56
N PHE A 690 10.40 11.92 -15.66
CA PHE A 690 9.15 11.14 -15.66
C PHE A 690 9.27 9.93 -14.74
N CYS A 691 10.33 9.13 -14.87
CA CYS A 691 10.56 7.94 -14.06
C CYS A 691 10.66 8.26 -12.56
N ALA A 692 11.36 9.34 -12.20
CA ALA A 692 11.49 9.80 -10.82
C ALA A 692 10.14 10.26 -10.23
N LYS A 693 9.32 11.00 -11.00
CA LYS A 693 7.99 11.41 -10.54
C LYS A 693 7.04 10.24 -10.40
N LEU A 694 7.07 9.29 -11.35
CA LEU A 694 6.28 8.07 -11.27
C LEU A 694 6.67 7.26 -10.02
N THR A 695 7.97 7.09 -9.78
CA THR A 695 8.51 6.45 -8.56
C THR A 695 8.01 7.14 -7.28
N ALA A 696 8.11 8.47 -7.21
CA ALA A 696 7.63 9.21 -6.03
C ALA A 696 6.12 9.04 -5.81
N SER A 697 5.32 9.17 -6.88
CA SER A 697 3.86 9.01 -6.84
C SER A 697 3.45 7.61 -6.38
N GLU A 698 4.05 6.56 -6.96
CA GLU A 698 3.72 5.17 -6.62
C GLU A 698 4.21 4.79 -5.21
N LYS A 699 5.30 5.42 -4.74
CA LYS A 699 5.79 5.28 -3.36
C LYS A 699 4.87 5.97 -2.36
N GLU A 700 4.44 7.20 -2.64
CA GLU A 700 3.47 7.94 -1.81
C GLU A 700 2.14 7.20 -1.71
N ALA A 701 1.70 6.58 -2.81
CA ALA A 701 0.50 5.74 -2.86
C ALA A 701 0.68 4.34 -2.27
N GLY A 702 1.89 3.95 -1.82
CA GLY A 702 2.17 2.64 -1.23
C GLY A 702 2.12 1.46 -2.20
N ARG A 703 2.06 1.71 -3.51
CA ARG A 703 1.98 0.66 -4.56
C ARG A 703 3.34 0.22 -5.08
N LEU A 704 4.39 1.01 -4.87
CA LEU A 704 5.74 0.65 -5.25
C LEU A 704 6.35 -0.33 -4.23
N PRO A 705 6.75 -1.55 -4.62
CA PRO A 705 7.43 -2.47 -3.72
C PRO A 705 8.70 -1.85 -3.14
N SER A 706 8.97 -2.10 -1.85
CA SER A 706 10.18 -1.62 -1.21
C SER A 706 11.42 -2.13 -1.94
N GLY A 707 12.37 -1.22 -2.23
CA GLY A 707 13.59 -1.56 -2.97
C GLY A 707 13.41 -1.64 -4.49
N TYR A 708 12.33 -1.10 -5.05
CA TYR A 708 12.14 -0.94 -6.50
C TYR A 708 12.00 0.53 -6.90
N GLU A 709 12.35 0.86 -8.14
CA GLU A 709 12.09 2.16 -8.75
C GLU A 709 11.74 2.02 -10.24
N TYR A 710 10.94 2.95 -10.74
CA TYR A 710 10.80 3.16 -12.17
C TYR A 710 12.02 3.92 -12.69
N THR A 711 12.62 3.41 -13.76
CA THR A 711 13.83 3.93 -14.39
C THR A 711 13.82 3.62 -15.90
N LEU A 712 14.87 4.00 -16.62
CA LEU A 712 15.11 3.54 -17.99
C LEU A 712 15.79 2.15 -17.96
N PRO A 713 15.51 1.26 -18.93
CA PRO A 713 16.28 0.02 -19.03
C PRO A 713 17.75 0.33 -19.30
N THR A 714 18.65 -0.49 -18.75
CA THR A 714 20.02 -0.53 -19.27
C THR A 714 20.01 -0.95 -20.74
N GLU A 715 21.06 -0.59 -21.47
CA GLU A 715 21.22 -0.96 -22.86
C GLU A 715 21.18 -2.48 -23.05
N ALA A 716 21.79 -3.22 -22.12
CA ALA A 716 21.77 -4.68 -22.11
C ALA A 716 20.37 -5.24 -21.83
N GLN A 717 19.65 -4.69 -20.85
CA GLN A 717 18.26 -5.05 -20.58
C GLN A 717 17.38 -4.77 -21.81
N TRP A 718 17.57 -3.63 -22.48
CA TRP A 718 16.78 -3.28 -23.66
C TRP A 718 17.02 -4.27 -24.81
N GLU A 719 18.28 -4.59 -25.12
CA GLU A 719 18.59 -5.51 -26.23
C GLU A 719 18.17 -6.95 -25.94
N TYR A 720 18.35 -7.40 -24.69
CA TYR A 720 17.89 -8.70 -24.24
C TYR A 720 16.37 -8.84 -24.42
N ALA A 721 15.63 -7.84 -23.94
CA ALA A 721 14.18 -7.75 -24.09
C ALA A 721 13.77 -7.66 -25.56
N CYS A 722 14.42 -6.83 -26.37
CA CYS A 722 14.13 -6.71 -27.81
C CYS A 722 14.24 -8.07 -28.51
N ARG A 723 15.33 -8.81 -28.24
CA ARG A 723 15.61 -10.12 -28.85
C ARG A 723 14.63 -11.21 -28.42
N ALA A 724 14.19 -11.21 -27.15
CA ALA A 724 13.29 -12.22 -26.61
C ALA A 724 13.67 -13.66 -27.00
N GLY A 725 14.96 -13.99 -26.85
CA GLY A 725 15.52 -15.31 -27.19
C GLY A 725 16.01 -15.49 -28.63
N THR A 726 15.78 -14.55 -29.55
CA THR A 726 16.32 -14.64 -30.92
C THR A 726 17.76 -14.16 -31.02
N THR A 727 18.49 -14.67 -32.01
CA THR A 727 19.86 -14.24 -32.34
C THR A 727 19.96 -13.46 -33.65
N THR A 728 18.82 -13.17 -34.28
CA THR A 728 18.70 -12.52 -35.60
C THR A 728 18.61 -11.00 -35.48
N ALA A 729 18.65 -10.32 -36.62
CA ALA A 729 18.52 -8.86 -36.70
C ALA A 729 17.16 -8.32 -36.16
N LEU A 730 16.09 -9.12 -36.29
CA LEU A 730 14.75 -8.81 -35.81
C LEU A 730 14.25 -9.83 -34.78
N ASN A 731 13.37 -9.38 -33.88
CA ASN A 731 12.71 -10.18 -32.86
C ASN A 731 11.75 -11.26 -33.43
N SER A 732 11.42 -11.20 -34.72
CA SER A 732 10.62 -12.21 -35.43
C SER A 732 11.39 -13.48 -35.77
N GLY A 733 12.67 -13.56 -35.41
CA GLY A 733 13.56 -14.67 -35.80
C GLY A 733 14.04 -14.58 -37.25
N LYS A 734 13.95 -13.40 -37.88
CA LYS A 734 14.36 -13.16 -39.26
C LYS A 734 15.48 -12.12 -39.33
N ASP A 735 16.39 -12.30 -40.27
CA ASP A 735 17.38 -11.28 -40.64
C ASP A 735 16.82 -10.34 -41.72
N LEU A 736 17.45 -9.17 -41.86
CA LEU A 736 17.10 -8.25 -42.95
C LEU A 736 17.55 -8.82 -44.29
N THR A 737 16.63 -8.90 -45.25
CA THR A 737 16.95 -9.18 -46.65
C THR A 737 17.63 -7.99 -47.33
N ASN A 738 17.40 -6.77 -46.82
CA ASN A 738 18.00 -5.53 -47.28
C ASN A 738 18.03 -4.50 -46.14
N GLY A 739 19.16 -3.82 -45.96
CA GLY A 739 19.37 -2.84 -44.88
C GLY A 739 18.59 -1.54 -45.03
N THR A 740 17.96 -1.30 -46.17
CA THR A 740 17.20 -0.08 -46.46
C THR A 740 15.69 -0.31 -46.31
N GLN A 741 15.14 -1.25 -47.09
CA GLN A 741 13.71 -1.61 -47.09
C GLN A 741 13.56 -3.12 -47.02
N CYS A 742 12.80 -3.60 -46.04
CA CYS A 742 12.67 -5.01 -45.75
C CYS A 742 11.22 -5.31 -45.35
N SER A 743 10.61 -6.32 -45.97
CA SER A 743 9.23 -6.74 -45.67
C SER A 743 9.09 -7.22 -44.23
N GLU A 744 10.10 -7.95 -43.75
CA GLU A 744 10.19 -8.53 -42.42
C GLU A 744 10.19 -7.45 -41.33
N MET A 745 10.92 -6.34 -41.57
CA MET A 745 10.88 -5.15 -40.72
C MET A 745 9.46 -4.54 -40.66
N GLY A 746 8.72 -4.60 -41.77
CA GLY A 746 7.36 -4.08 -41.84
C GLY A 746 6.33 -4.87 -41.04
N GLU A 747 6.63 -6.12 -40.67
CA GLU A 747 5.78 -6.96 -39.81
C GLU A 747 5.86 -6.57 -38.34
N VAL A 748 7.05 -6.16 -37.89
CA VAL A 748 7.38 -5.96 -36.47
C VAL A 748 7.52 -4.49 -36.08
N GLY A 749 7.57 -3.57 -37.05
CA GLY A 749 7.86 -2.17 -36.75
C GLY A 749 7.37 -1.13 -37.74
N TRP A 750 7.28 0.11 -37.25
CA TRP A 750 6.99 1.30 -38.04
C TRP A 750 8.30 2.02 -38.39
N TYR A 751 8.63 2.08 -39.68
CA TYR A 751 9.89 2.64 -40.19
C TYR A 751 9.63 3.43 -41.48
N SER A 752 10.67 4.03 -42.09
CA SER A 752 10.52 5.05 -43.15
C SER A 752 9.69 4.62 -44.36
N TYR A 753 9.59 3.31 -44.63
CA TYR A 753 8.87 2.78 -45.80
C TYR A 753 7.43 2.33 -45.52
N ASN A 754 6.98 2.29 -44.26
CA ASN A 754 5.61 1.92 -43.92
C ASN A 754 4.91 2.87 -42.92
N SER A 755 5.64 3.79 -42.29
CA SER A 755 5.09 4.70 -41.29
C SER A 755 4.27 5.86 -41.89
N GLY A 756 4.47 6.18 -43.17
CA GLY A 756 3.87 7.39 -43.74
C GLY A 756 4.38 8.67 -43.05
N GLU A 757 5.64 8.65 -42.63
CA GLU A 757 6.36 9.79 -42.06
C GLU A 757 5.79 10.34 -40.73
N LYS A 758 5.30 9.44 -39.85
CA LYS A 758 4.78 9.81 -38.52
C LYS A 758 4.83 8.64 -37.52
N THR A 759 4.68 8.97 -36.24
CA THR A 759 4.41 7.99 -35.17
C THR A 759 3.03 7.36 -35.32
N HIS A 760 2.87 6.13 -34.84
CA HIS A 760 1.60 5.40 -34.80
C HIS A 760 1.22 5.01 -33.37
N PRO A 761 -0.06 4.70 -33.12
CA PRO A 761 -0.47 4.17 -31.83
C PRO A 761 0.37 2.94 -31.47
N VAL A 762 0.77 2.87 -30.21
CA VAL A 762 1.54 1.73 -29.70
C VAL A 762 0.74 0.43 -29.84
N GLY A 763 1.43 -0.69 -30.01
CA GLY A 763 0.82 -2.02 -30.03
C GLY A 763 0.23 -2.45 -31.38
N GLN A 764 0.44 -1.68 -32.46
CA GLN A 764 -0.16 -1.99 -33.77
C GLN A 764 0.64 -2.95 -34.65
N LYS A 765 1.90 -3.25 -34.29
CA LYS A 765 2.74 -4.23 -34.96
C LYS A 765 2.83 -5.52 -34.15
N LYS A 766 3.39 -6.58 -34.75
CA LYS A 766 3.55 -7.84 -34.03
C LYS A 766 4.49 -7.65 -32.83
N PRO A 767 4.13 -8.16 -31.64
CA PRO A 767 5.05 -8.15 -30.51
C PRO A 767 6.21 -9.13 -30.73
N ASN A 768 7.25 -9.00 -29.93
CA ASN A 768 8.29 -10.04 -29.81
C ASN A 768 7.77 -11.27 -29.07
N ALA A 769 8.64 -12.26 -28.86
CA ALA A 769 8.36 -13.48 -28.11
C ALA A 769 8.29 -13.31 -26.57
N TRP A 770 8.24 -12.10 -26.02
CA TRP A 770 7.86 -11.85 -24.62
C TRP A 770 6.66 -10.89 -24.49
N GLY A 771 5.98 -10.54 -25.60
CA GLY A 771 4.78 -9.72 -25.56
C GLY A 771 5.06 -8.22 -25.53
N LEU A 772 6.31 -7.82 -25.78
CA LEU A 772 6.72 -6.43 -25.94
C LEU A 772 6.47 -5.97 -27.38
N TYR A 773 5.81 -4.82 -27.51
CA TYR A 773 5.48 -4.22 -28.80
C TYR A 773 6.43 -3.08 -29.13
N ASP A 774 6.51 -2.75 -30.42
CA ASP A 774 7.23 -1.58 -30.93
C ASP A 774 8.73 -1.55 -30.59
N MET A 775 9.34 -2.70 -30.25
CA MET A 775 10.79 -2.84 -30.03
C MET A 775 11.63 -2.55 -31.30
N HIS A 776 10.97 -2.36 -32.44
CA HIS A 776 11.53 -2.02 -33.73
C HIS A 776 10.72 -0.87 -34.35
N GLY A 777 11.31 0.30 -34.54
CA GLY A 777 10.65 1.45 -35.16
C GLY A 777 9.78 2.26 -34.20
N ASN A 778 8.76 2.94 -34.74
CA ASN A 778 7.94 3.95 -34.06
C ASN A 778 8.77 5.12 -33.48
N VAL A 779 9.32 5.03 -32.28
CA VAL A 779 10.30 5.99 -31.76
C VAL A 779 11.54 5.31 -31.21
N LEU A 780 12.67 6.02 -31.23
CA LEU A 780 13.87 5.58 -30.54
C LEU A 780 13.64 5.62 -29.02
N GLU A 781 14.12 4.61 -28.31
CA GLU A 781 13.92 4.45 -26.86
C GLU A 781 15.21 4.73 -26.08
N TRP A 782 15.17 5.71 -25.17
CA TRP A 782 16.30 6.03 -24.29
C TRP A 782 16.65 4.89 -23.34
N CYS A 783 17.95 4.60 -23.23
CA CYS A 783 18.52 3.66 -22.26
C CYS A 783 19.28 4.40 -21.15
N LEU A 784 19.54 3.73 -20.03
CA LEU A 784 20.26 4.29 -18.89
C LEU A 784 21.74 4.63 -19.22
N ASP A 785 22.38 3.80 -20.04
CA ASP A 785 23.82 3.73 -20.22
C ASP A 785 24.43 4.96 -20.93
N TRP A 786 25.64 5.33 -20.52
CA TRP A 786 26.51 6.15 -21.35
C TRP A 786 26.99 5.34 -22.56
N ASN A 787 27.14 5.98 -23.71
CA ASN A 787 27.68 5.32 -24.90
C ASN A 787 29.18 5.06 -24.76
N GLY A 788 29.61 3.82 -24.92
CA GLY A 788 31.01 3.41 -24.96
C GLY A 788 31.23 2.13 -25.78
N ASP A 789 32.49 1.73 -25.91
CA ASP A 789 32.85 0.49 -26.61
C ASP A 789 32.41 -0.73 -25.80
N TYR A 790 31.94 -1.76 -26.50
CA TYR A 790 31.60 -3.03 -25.84
C TYR A 790 32.85 -3.77 -25.35
N PRO A 791 32.78 -4.40 -24.16
CA PRO A 791 33.82 -5.28 -23.70
C PRO A 791 33.88 -6.55 -24.58
N LEU A 792 35.09 -7.04 -24.84
CA LEU A 792 35.29 -8.31 -25.56
C LEU A 792 35.05 -9.54 -24.66
N ALA A 793 35.18 -9.36 -23.35
CA ALA A 793 34.97 -10.42 -22.37
C ALA A 793 33.48 -10.51 -21.96
N PRO A 794 33.00 -11.69 -21.52
CA PRO A 794 31.67 -11.80 -20.95
C PRO A 794 31.49 -10.87 -19.74
N VAL A 795 30.32 -10.23 -19.64
CA VAL A 795 29.97 -9.33 -18.54
C VAL A 795 28.68 -9.75 -17.85
N THR A 796 28.51 -9.32 -16.61
CA THR A 796 27.35 -9.60 -15.76
C THR A 796 26.75 -8.27 -15.31
N ASP A 797 25.44 -8.10 -15.49
CA ASP A 797 24.66 -6.89 -15.17
C ASP A 797 25.34 -5.57 -15.63
N PRO A 798 25.76 -5.43 -16.90
CA PRO A 798 26.45 -4.23 -17.34
C PRO A 798 25.52 -3.00 -17.35
N THR A 799 26.03 -1.87 -16.86
CA THR A 799 25.34 -0.57 -16.82
C THR A 799 26.01 0.49 -17.71
N GLY A 800 26.86 0.05 -18.63
CA GLY A 800 27.70 0.91 -19.47
C GLY A 800 28.85 1.55 -18.69
N PRO A 801 29.63 2.46 -19.33
CA PRO A 801 30.68 3.22 -18.68
C PRO A 801 30.13 4.19 -17.61
N ASP A 802 30.94 4.49 -16.60
CA ASP A 802 30.54 5.39 -15.49
C ASP A 802 30.26 6.84 -15.93
N ASN A 803 30.86 7.28 -17.05
CA ASN A 803 30.71 8.62 -17.60
C ASN A 803 30.73 8.62 -19.14
N GLY A 804 30.23 9.70 -19.74
CA GLY A 804 30.24 9.89 -21.18
C GLY A 804 29.64 11.23 -21.61
N THR A 805 29.64 11.49 -22.92
CA THR A 805 29.06 12.72 -23.51
C THR A 805 27.70 12.50 -24.15
N SER A 806 27.29 11.24 -24.31
CA SER A 806 26.05 10.88 -25.01
C SER A 806 25.48 9.59 -24.43
N ARG A 807 24.16 9.54 -24.29
CA ARG A 807 23.41 8.39 -23.78
C ARG A 807 23.00 7.49 -24.93
N VAL A 808 22.89 6.19 -24.66
CA VAL A 808 22.44 5.22 -25.63
C VAL A 808 20.94 5.38 -25.89
N ILE A 809 20.55 5.22 -27.17
CA ILE A 809 19.15 5.16 -27.59
C ILE A 809 18.98 4.06 -28.66
N ARG A 810 17.91 3.24 -28.56
CA ARG A 810 17.76 1.97 -29.31
C ARG A 810 16.42 1.87 -30.05
N GLY A 811 16.26 0.85 -30.91
CA GLY A 811 14.99 0.47 -31.56
C GLY A 811 14.74 1.04 -32.96
N GLY A 812 15.43 2.10 -33.35
CA GLY A 812 15.11 2.88 -34.55
C GLY A 812 13.83 3.70 -34.39
N GLY A 813 13.23 4.18 -35.48
CA GLY A 813 12.02 5.00 -35.41
C GLY A 813 11.30 5.10 -36.74
N TRP A 814 10.15 5.77 -36.75
CA TRP A 814 9.29 5.91 -37.93
C TRP A 814 10.01 6.49 -39.17
N ASN A 815 11.10 7.24 -38.99
CA ASN A 815 11.91 7.86 -40.04
C ASN A 815 13.22 7.12 -40.35
N PHE A 816 13.47 5.97 -39.72
CA PHE A 816 14.69 5.18 -39.94
C PHE A 816 14.49 4.13 -41.04
N ILE A 817 15.56 3.82 -41.75
CA ILE A 817 15.60 2.67 -42.67
C ILE A 817 15.73 1.37 -41.88
N ALA A 818 15.44 0.22 -42.51
CA ALA A 818 15.35 -1.08 -41.83
C ALA A 818 16.59 -1.43 -40.97
N GLY A 819 17.80 -1.15 -41.48
CA GLY A 819 19.06 -1.41 -40.78
C GLY A 819 19.22 -0.63 -39.48
N GLY A 820 18.58 0.54 -39.36
CA GLY A 820 18.60 1.36 -38.15
C GLY A 820 17.66 0.88 -37.05
N CYS A 821 16.74 -0.04 -37.36
CA CYS A 821 15.74 -0.55 -36.43
C CYS A 821 16.07 -1.94 -35.87
N ARG A 822 17.21 -2.55 -36.22
CA ARG A 822 17.60 -3.89 -35.75
C ARG A 822 17.80 -3.95 -34.24
N SER A 823 17.73 -5.14 -33.65
CA SER A 823 17.95 -5.35 -32.21
C SER A 823 19.32 -4.85 -31.74
N ALA A 824 20.38 -5.08 -32.53
CA ALA A 824 21.74 -4.64 -32.22
C ALA A 824 22.02 -3.19 -32.63
N SER A 825 21.16 -2.57 -33.43
CA SER A 825 21.37 -1.20 -33.90
C SER A 825 21.32 -0.25 -32.72
N ARG A 826 22.39 0.52 -32.56
CA ARG A 826 22.57 1.46 -31.46
C ARG A 826 22.86 2.85 -31.97
N SER A 827 22.13 3.82 -31.43
CA SER A 827 22.38 5.24 -31.64
C SER A 827 22.75 5.87 -30.30
N ASN A 828 23.29 7.08 -30.35
CA ASN A 828 23.55 7.87 -29.16
C ASN A 828 23.37 9.36 -29.46
N TYR A 829 22.89 10.10 -28.47
CA TYR A 829 22.77 11.55 -28.52
C TYR A 829 23.09 12.15 -27.15
N GLY A 830 23.36 13.45 -27.11
CA GLY A 830 23.52 14.17 -25.84
C GLY A 830 22.25 14.06 -24.97
N PRO A 831 22.37 14.08 -23.63
CA PRO A 831 21.25 13.83 -22.72
C PRO A 831 20.10 14.85 -22.84
N THR A 832 20.36 16.04 -23.38
CA THR A 832 19.38 17.11 -23.61
C THR A 832 18.72 17.09 -24.99
N TYR A 833 19.14 16.19 -25.88
CA TYR A 833 18.60 16.09 -27.24
C TYR A 833 17.17 15.54 -27.24
N ASN A 834 16.22 16.17 -27.95
CA ASN A 834 14.79 15.83 -27.86
C ASN A 834 14.04 15.95 -29.20
N SER A 835 14.45 15.16 -30.20
CA SER A 835 13.83 15.18 -31.54
C SER A 835 12.47 14.46 -31.60
N TYR A 836 11.75 14.62 -32.71
CA TYR A 836 10.41 14.07 -32.99
C TYR A 836 10.34 12.55 -33.19
N PHE A 837 11.47 11.89 -32.97
CA PHE A 837 11.65 10.45 -33.05
C PHE A 837 12.32 9.92 -31.77
N CYS A 838 12.55 10.76 -30.75
CA CYS A 838 13.11 10.36 -29.46
C CYS A 838 11.97 10.22 -28.44
N GLY A 839 11.74 8.99 -27.99
CA GLY A 839 10.82 8.60 -26.91
C GLY A 839 11.54 7.74 -25.88
N PHE A 840 10.79 6.96 -25.11
CA PHE A 840 11.34 6.02 -24.15
C PHE A 840 10.32 4.97 -23.71
N ARG A 841 10.83 3.92 -23.09
CA ARG A 841 10.09 2.88 -22.39
C ARG A 841 10.60 2.80 -20.96
N VAL A 842 9.71 2.47 -20.04
CA VAL A 842 10.02 2.41 -18.61
C VAL A 842 10.42 0.99 -18.22
N ALA A 843 11.41 0.86 -17.35
CA ALA A 843 11.67 -0.35 -16.60
C ALA A 843 11.28 -0.14 -15.13
N LEU A 844 10.79 -1.18 -14.46
CA LEU A 844 10.70 -1.25 -13.01
C LEU A 844 11.71 -2.29 -12.56
N SER A 845 12.82 -1.80 -12.02
CA SER A 845 13.94 -2.63 -11.57
C SER A 845 14.05 -2.54 -10.06
N SER A 846 14.55 -3.61 -9.43
CA SER A 846 15.05 -3.50 -8.07
C SER A 846 16.10 -2.40 -8.07
N VAL A 847 16.04 -1.46 -7.12
CA VAL A 847 17.12 -0.50 -6.86
C VAL A 847 18.37 -1.34 -6.68
N GLN A 848 19.19 -1.43 -7.72
CA GLN A 848 20.54 -1.96 -7.64
C GLN A 848 21.27 -0.95 -6.79
N VAL A 849 21.21 -1.13 -5.47
CA VAL A 849 22.14 -0.49 -4.56
C VAL A 849 23.47 -1.17 -4.87
N VAL A 850 24.15 -0.73 -5.92
CA VAL A 850 25.60 -0.84 -5.98
C VAL A 850 26.03 -0.03 -4.78
N SER A 851 26.20 -0.73 -3.65
CA SER A 851 26.55 -0.06 -2.42
C SER A 851 27.86 0.65 -2.70
N LYS A 852 27.84 1.98 -2.60
CA LYS A 852 29.05 2.79 -2.65
C LYS A 852 29.92 2.50 -1.42
N ASP A 853 29.44 1.74 -0.43
CA ASP A 853 30.22 1.28 0.70
C ASP A 853 31.43 0.46 0.24
N ILE A 854 32.58 0.70 0.86
CA ILE A 854 33.82 0.03 0.53
C ILE A 854 34.29 -0.83 1.71
N LYS A 855 34.99 -1.92 1.39
CA LYS A 855 35.72 -2.73 2.35
C LYS A 855 37.21 -2.59 2.09
N VAL A 856 37.92 -2.01 3.06
CA VAL A 856 39.36 -1.76 2.97
C VAL A 856 40.10 -2.92 3.63
N PRO A 857 40.80 -3.77 2.86
CA PRO A 857 41.52 -4.90 3.42
C PRO A 857 42.76 -4.44 4.17
N LEU A 858 42.79 -4.61 5.50
CA LEU A 858 43.92 -4.25 6.36
C LEU A 858 44.90 -5.42 6.56
N SER A 859 44.41 -6.65 6.38
CA SER A 859 45.20 -7.90 6.31
C SER A 859 44.39 -8.99 5.60
N GLU A 860 44.91 -10.23 5.51
CA GLU A 860 44.19 -11.37 4.91
C GLU A 860 42.83 -11.65 5.56
N THR A 861 42.65 -11.31 6.85
CA THR A 861 41.44 -11.64 7.62
C THR A 861 40.76 -10.44 8.29
N VAL A 862 41.30 -9.23 8.15
CA VAL A 862 40.78 -8.02 8.82
C VAL A 862 40.46 -6.96 7.77
N ASN A 863 39.21 -6.50 7.76
CA ASN A 863 38.73 -5.44 6.89
C ASN A 863 38.24 -4.24 7.70
N LEU A 864 38.29 -3.06 7.10
CA LEU A 864 37.61 -1.85 7.56
C LEU A 864 36.43 -1.58 6.61
N ASP A 865 35.22 -1.77 7.12
CA ASP A 865 33.98 -1.46 6.39
C ASP A 865 33.70 0.05 6.49
N MET A 866 33.50 0.71 5.36
CA MET A 866 33.26 2.14 5.27
C MET A 866 31.96 2.41 4.52
N ILE A 867 31.09 3.21 5.12
CA ILE A 867 29.78 3.59 4.59
C ILE A 867 29.91 4.86 3.76
N TRP A 868 29.33 4.88 2.56
CA TRP A 868 29.24 6.10 1.74
C TRP A 868 28.21 7.07 2.30
N ILE A 869 28.62 8.31 2.48
CA ILE A 869 27.77 9.41 2.94
C ILE A 869 27.66 10.42 1.81
N GLU A 870 26.45 10.56 1.27
CA GLU A 870 26.15 11.57 0.27
C GLU A 870 26.27 12.97 0.90
N LYS A 871 26.84 13.89 0.14
CA LYS A 871 26.83 15.31 0.42
C LYS A 871 25.40 15.79 0.65
N GLY A 872 25.24 16.80 1.47
CA GLY A 872 23.91 17.30 1.76
C GLY A 872 23.89 18.29 2.89
N THR A 873 22.68 18.68 3.25
CA THR A 873 22.45 19.77 4.19
C THR A 873 21.73 19.25 5.42
N PHE A 874 22.16 19.69 6.60
CA PHE A 874 21.49 19.39 7.87
C PHE A 874 21.57 20.56 8.85
N ILE A 875 20.78 20.46 9.91
CA ILE A 875 20.83 21.40 11.03
C ILE A 875 21.78 20.83 12.09
N MET A 876 22.92 21.49 12.25
CA MET A 876 23.93 21.14 13.25
C MET A 876 23.63 21.83 14.58
N GLY A 877 23.75 21.12 15.69
CA GLY A 877 23.47 21.61 17.04
C GLY A 877 22.11 21.19 17.59
N SER A 878 21.79 21.69 18.79
CA SER A 878 20.69 21.21 19.62
C SER A 878 19.57 22.25 19.78
N PRO A 879 18.28 21.88 19.57
CA PRO A 879 17.15 22.78 19.76
C PRO A 879 17.02 23.28 21.19
N LYS A 880 16.52 24.51 21.34
CA LYS A 880 16.17 25.07 22.65
C LYS A 880 15.15 24.15 23.34
N GLY A 881 15.53 23.64 24.52
CA GLY A 881 14.69 22.72 25.29
C GLY A 881 15.00 21.23 25.11
N GLU A 882 15.96 20.85 24.26
CA GLU A 882 16.41 19.45 24.20
C GLU A 882 16.99 19.01 25.55
N MET A 883 16.51 17.88 26.05
CA MET A 883 16.90 17.34 27.35
C MET A 883 18.39 17.01 27.39
N GLY A 884 19.13 17.61 28.34
CA GLY A 884 20.57 17.40 28.49
C GLY A 884 21.45 18.24 27.57
N ARG A 885 20.88 19.22 26.85
CA ARG A 885 21.59 20.22 26.03
C ARG A 885 22.57 21.07 26.83
N ASP A 886 23.75 21.32 26.26
CA ASP A 886 24.68 22.32 26.76
C ASP A 886 24.38 23.70 26.15
N ASN A 887 24.00 24.63 27.02
CA ASN A 887 23.58 25.98 26.66
C ASN A 887 24.72 26.93 26.25
N ASN A 888 25.98 26.50 26.30
CA ASN A 888 27.12 27.31 25.89
C ASN A 888 27.77 26.81 24.58
N ASP A 889 27.51 25.56 24.19
CA ASP A 889 28.25 24.90 23.11
C ASP A 889 27.40 24.39 21.95
N GLU A 890 26.12 24.11 22.20
CA GLU A 890 25.26 23.37 21.27
C GLU A 890 24.07 24.21 20.77
N GLU A 891 23.91 25.44 21.26
CA GLU A 891 22.66 26.20 21.15
C GLU A 891 22.33 26.79 19.79
N ASN A 892 23.38 27.17 19.06
CA ASN A 892 23.25 27.95 17.84
C ASN A 892 23.07 27.00 16.67
N ARG A 893 21.87 26.44 16.58
CA ARG A 893 21.48 25.61 15.44
C ARG A 893 21.67 26.41 14.16
N HIS A 894 22.48 25.88 13.26
CA HIS A 894 22.77 26.49 11.98
C HIS A 894 22.74 25.41 10.91
N GLN A 895 22.41 25.84 9.71
CA GLN A 895 22.40 24.96 8.55
C GLN A 895 23.84 24.77 8.09
N VAL A 896 24.26 23.51 7.98
CA VAL A 896 25.54 23.10 7.42
C VAL A 896 25.28 22.28 6.17
N THR A 897 25.98 22.62 5.09
CA THR A 897 26.03 21.87 3.84
C THR A 897 27.41 21.24 3.72
N LEU A 898 27.46 19.92 3.70
CA LEU A 898 28.63 19.20 3.22
C LEU A 898 28.57 19.20 1.69
N THR A 899 29.59 19.73 1.03
CA THR A 899 29.58 19.92 -0.44
C THR A 899 30.18 18.73 -1.19
N GLN A 900 30.87 17.85 -0.47
CA GLN A 900 31.52 16.65 -1.00
C GLN A 900 30.97 15.41 -0.34
N ASP A 901 30.81 14.37 -1.13
CA ASP A 901 30.57 13.02 -0.63
C ASP A 901 31.83 12.51 0.07
N TYR A 902 31.66 11.58 1.01
CA TYR A 902 32.79 10.97 1.71
C TYR A 902 32.40 9.60 2.23
N TRP A 903 33.38 8.79 2.63
CA TRP A 903 33.11 7.57 3.37
C TRP A 903 33.44 7.74 4.85
N ILE A 904 32.71 7.05 5.72
CA ILE A 904 32.99 6.99 7.16
C ILE A 904 32.88 5.55 7.67
N GLY A 905 33.74 5.17 8.61
CA GLY A 905 33.80 3.82 9.16
C GLY A 905 32.44 3.35 9.70
N LYS A 906 32.00 2.15 9.31
CA LYS A 906 30.73 1.55 9.76
C LYS A 906 30.65 1.43 11.29
N TYR A 907 31.79 1.14 11.89
CA TYR A 907 32.02 0.98 13.33
C TYR A 907 33.14 1.91 13.78
N GLU A 908 33.32 2.08 15.09
CA GLU A 908 34.59 2.60 15.61
C GLU A 908 35.74 1.67 15.19
N VAL A 909 36.97 2.20 15.07
CA VAL A 909 38.13 1.36 14.73
C VAL A 909 38.32 0.30 15.79
N THR A 910 38.30 -0.97 15.38
CA THR A 910 38.44 -2.11 16.29
C THR A 910 39.90 -2.35 16.68
N GLN A 911 40.11 -3.09 17.77
CA GLN A 911 41.46 -3.45 18.22
C GLN A 911 42.24 -4.28 17.20
N ALA A 912 41.57 -5.16 16.44
CA ALA A 912 42.19 -5.91 15.36
C ALA A 912 42.61 -5.00 14.20
N GLN A 913 41.75 -4.06 13.79
CA GLN A 913 42.06 -3.09 12.75
C GLN A 913 43.23 -2.18 13.17
N TYR A 914 43.19 -1.64 14.38
CA TYR A 914 44.27 -0.82 14.92
C TYR A 914 45.60 -1.60 14.95
N LYS A 915 45.59 -2.84 15.45
CA LYS A 915 46.78 -3.70 15.50
C LYS A 915 47.32 -4.04 14.11
N ALA A 916 46.47 -4.22 13.10
CA ALA A 916 46.89 -4.50 11.73
C ALA A 916 47.72 -3.35 11.14
N ILE A 917 47.39 -2.10 11.47
CA ILE A 917 48.06 -0.91 10.93
C ILE A 917 49.20 -0.42 11.82
N MET A 918 49.00 -0.43 13.14
CA MET A 918 49.94 0.14 14.11
C MET A 918 50.87 -0.89 14.74
N GLY A 919 50.62 -2.19 14.52
CA GLY A 919 51.42 -3.30 15.07
C GLY A 919 51.22 -3.55 16.57
N THR A 920 50.46 -2.72 17.27
CA THR A 920 50.23 -2.81 18.73
C THR A 920 48.76 -2.64 19.07
N ASN A 921 48.37 -2.99 20.30
CA ASN A 921 47.01 -2.75 20.82
C ASN A 921 47.13 -2.13 22.23
N PRO A 922 46.92 -0.80 22.37
CA PRO A 922 47.08 -0.10 23.64
C PRO A 922 45.89 -0.30 24.61
N SER A 923 44.78 -0.85 24.15
CA SER A 923 43.52 -0.93 24.88
C SER A 923 43.57 -1.83 26.12
N ARG A 924 43.02 -1.39 27.25
CA ARG A 924 42.98 -2.20 28.48
C ARG A 924 41.99 -3.35 28.41
N ALA A 925 40.77 -3.13 27.92
CA ALA A 925 39.80 -4.20 27.73
C ALA A 925 40.08 -4.91 26.41
N LYS A 926 40.53 -6.16 26.43
CA LYS A 926 40.98 -6.89 25.24
C LYS A 926 39.83 -7.58 24.50
N GLY A 927 39.86 -7.50 23.17
CA GLY A 927 38.98 -8.23 22.27
C GLY A 927 39.07 -7.65 20.86
N ASP A 928 39.28 -8.50 19.86
CA ASP A 928 39.59 -8.07 18.49
C ASP A 928 38.50 -7.20 17.86
N GLU A 929 37.22 -7.50 18.16
CA GLU A 929 36.04 -6.76 17.69
C GLU A 929 35.56 -5.64 18.64
N LYS A 930 36.32 -5.37 19.71
CA LYS A 930 36.04 -4.21 20.59
C LYS A 930 36.67 -2.96 19.99
N PRO A 931 36.13 -1.76 20.24
CA PRO A 931 36.76 -0.53 19.80
C PRO A 931 38.13 -0.38 20.46
N VAL A 932 39.08 0.12 19.68
CA VAL A 932 40.36 0.58 20.22
C VAL A 932 40.08 1.80 21.10
N HIS A 933 40.61 1.75 22.30
CA HIS A 933 40.58 2.84 23.26
C HIS A 933 41.95 2.97 23.92
N GLN A 934 42.14 4.04 24.69
CA GLN A 934 43.45 4.49 25.16
C GLN A 934 44.35 4.79 23.96
N VAL A 935 43.90 5.74 23.15
CA VAL A 935 44.63 6.29 22.02
C VAL A 935 44.48 7.81 22.11
N THR A 936 45.60 8.51 21.97
CA THR A 936 45.60 9.98 21.87
C THR A 936 45.05 10.40 20.50
N TRP A 937 44.80 11.71 20.34
CA TRP A 937 44.40 12.23 19.03
C TRP A 937 45.51 12.03 17.98
N ASP A 938 46.78 12.21 18.40
CA ASP A 938 47.95 11.99 17.52
C ASP A 938 48.07 10.51 17.10
N ASP A 939 47.83 9.56 18.01
CA ASP A 939 47.82 8.12 17.68
C ASP A 939 46.74 7.78 16.62
N ALA A 940 45.58 8.43 16.69
CA ALA A 940 44.49 8.23 15.75
C ALA A 940 44.82 8.83 14.37
N MET A 941 45.45 10.01 14.33
CA MET A 941 45.94 10.60 13.08
C MET A 941 47.11 9.81 12.48
N GLU A 942 48.01 9.25 13.30
CA GLU A 942 49.08 8.37 12.82
C GLU A 942 48.50 7.09 12.19
N PHE A 943 47.46 6.51 12.77
CA PHE A 943 46.72 5.40 12.16
C PHE A 943 46.20 5.78 10.77
N CYS A 944 45.52 6.92 10.64
CA CYS A 944 44.97 7.41 9.37
C CYS A 944 46.07 7.68 8.32
N ALA A 945 47.19 8.26 8.74
CA ALA A 945 48.33 8.50 7.87
C ALA A 945 48.95 7.19 7.35
N LYS A 946 49.17 6.21 8.23
CA LYS A 946 49.67 4.89 7.81
C LYS A 946 48.71 4.16 6.89
N LEU A 947 47.41 4.21 7.17
CA LEU A 947 46.39 3.62 6.31
C LEU A 947 46.40 4.26 4.91
N THR A 948 46.54 5.58 4.85
CA THR A 948 46.69 6.33 3.59
C THR A 948 47.91 5.85 2.81
N GLU A 949 49.09 5.76 3.43
CA GLU A 949 50.29 5.29 2.76
C GLU A 949 50.19 3.83 2.30
N ILE A 950 49.56 2.96 3.09
CA ILE A 950 49.35 1.54 2.73
C ILE A 950 48.44 1.40 1.51
N GLU A 951 47.28 2.07 1.51
CA GLU A 951 46.33 1.99 0.40
C GLU A 951 46.88 2.68 -0.87
N LYS A 952 47.64 3.76 -0.70
CA LYS A 952 48.35 4.44 -1.80
C LYS A 952 49.44 3.56 -2.40
N ALA A 953 50.29 2.93 -1.58
CA ALA A 953 51.32 2.01 -2.04
C ALA A 953 50.74 0.77 -2.73
N ALA A 954 49.54 0.35 -2.31
CA ALA A 954 48.81 -0.75 -2.95
C ALA A 954 48.04 -0.35 -4.22
N GLY A 955 48.00 0.93 -4.59
CA GLY A 955 47.23 1.44 -5.72
C GLY A 955 45.71 1.32 -5.55
N ARG A 956 45.23 1.19 -4.30
CA ARG A 956 43.80 1.06 -3.96
C ARG A 956 43.15 2.37 -3.54
N LEU A 957 43.95 3.37 -3.16
CA LEU A 957 43.48 4.70 -2.79
C LEU A 957 43.20 5.53 -4.07
N PRO A 958 41.97 6.05 -4.27
CA PRO A 958 41.69 6.96 -5.37
C PRO A 958 42.61 8.19 -5.33
N GLU A 959 42.97 8.69 -6.52
CA GLU A 959 43.83 9.87 -6.63
C GLU A 959 43.18 11.09 -5.96
N GLY A 960 43.93 11.79 -5.11
CA GLY A 960 43.43 12.95 -4.37
C GLY A 960 42.48 12.61 -3.22
N TYR A 961 42.57 11.42 -2.63
CA TYR A 961 41.85 11.06 -1.39
C TYR A 961 42.82 10.71 -0.26
N VAL A 962 42.39 10.95 0.99
CA VAL A 962 43.15 10.60 2.21
C VAL A 962 42.24 10.02 3.28
N TYR A 963 42.76 9.09 4.08
CA TYR A 963 42.12 8.70 5.33
C TYR A 963 42.45 9.71 6.42
N THR A 964 41.46 10.13 7.19
CA THR A 964 41.57 11.11 8.27
C THR A 964 40.49 10.86 9.33
N LEU A 965 40.48 11.66 10.40
CA LEU A 965 39.34 11.73 11.31
C LEU A 965 38.20 12.54 10.67
N PRO A 966 36.93 12.20 10.89
CA PRO A 966 35.82 13.02 10.41
C PRO A 966 35.89 14.42 11.03
N THR A 967 35.49 15.45 10.28
CA THR A 967 35.18 16.73 10.90
C THR A 967 34.01 16.57 11.87
N GLU A 968 33.89 17.51 12.81
CA GLU A 968 32.78 17.53 13.76
C GLU A 968 31.43 17.56 13.04
N ALA A 969 31.33 18.29 11.93
CA ALA A 969 30.12 18.37 11.12
C ALA A 969 29.85 17.09 10.33
N GLN A 970 30.88 16.47 9.75
CA GLN A 970 30.75 15.16 9.10
C GLN A 970 30.24 14.13 10.12
N TRP A 971 30.83 14.10 11.32
CA TRP A 971 30.41 13.17 12.37
C TRP A 971 28.95 13.38 12.78
N GLU A 972 28.51 14.62 13.05
CA GLU A 972 27.13 14.87 13.46
C GLU A 972 26.13 14.57 12.33
N TYR A 973 26.47 14.91 11.09
CA TYR A 973 25.65 14.60 9.93
C TYR A 973 25.44 13.09 9.77
N ALA A 974 26.54 12.34 9.81
CA ALA A 974 26.55 10.88 9.76
C ALA A 974 25.79 10.27 10.95
N CYS A 975 25.96 10.80 12.17
CA CYS A 975 25.25 10.35 13.36
C CYS A 975 23.73 10.47 13.20
N ARG A 976 23.27 11.66 12.78
CA ARG A 976 21.85 12.00 12.63
C ARG A 976 21.16 11.20 11.54
N ALA A 977 21.82 10.93 10.42
CA ALA A 977 21.25 10.22 9.27
C ALA A 977 19.83 10.70 8.90
N GLY A 978 19.63 12.02 8.86
CA GLY A 978 18.35 12.68 8.56
C GLY A 978 17.45 12.99 9.77
N THR A 979 17.73 12.46 10.96
CA THR A 979 16.94 12.78 12.17
C THR A 979 17.29 14.14 12.77
N THR A 980 16.28 14.79 13.36
CA THR A 980 16.43 16.09 14.03
C THR A 980 16.34 15.99 15.56
N THR A 981 16.17 14.77 16.08
CA THR A 981 16.06 14.46 17.51
C THR A 981 17.41 14.26 18.18
N ALA A 982 17.38 14.09 19.51
CA ALA A 982 18.58 13.86 20.31
C ALA A 982 19.30 12.53 19.99
N LEU A 983 18.55 11.51 19.53
CA LEU A 983 19.06 10.21 19.10
C LEU A 983 18.70 9.94 17.63
N ASN A 984 19.53 9.13 16.97
CA ASN A 984 19.36 8.67 15.58
C ASN A 984 18.17 7.72 15.38
N SER A 985 17.55 7.25 16.46
CA SER A 985 16.31 6.45 16.44
C SER A 985 15.05 7.29 16.23
N GLY A 986 15.17 8.61 16.07
CA GLY A 986 14.03 9.52 16.00
C GLY A 986 13.44 9.86 17.37
N LYS A 987 14.13 9.54 18.48
CA LYS A 987 13.66 9.75 19.85
C LYS A 987 14.47 10.84 20.55
N ASN A 988 13.81 11.57 21.46
CA ASN A 988 14.46 12.49 22.41
C ASN A 988 14.67 11.78 23.76
N LEU A 989 15.62 12.26 24.56
CA LEU A 989 15.83 11.69 25.90
C LEU A 989 14.65 12.04 26.83
N SER A 990 14.01 11.03 27.40
CA SER A 990 13.06 11.22 28.50
C SER A 990 13.74 11.66 29.80
N ASN A 991 15.04 11.37 29.95
CA ASN A 991 15.84 11.77 31.10
C ASN A 991 17.31 11.93 30.71
N ALA A 992 17.95 13.01 31.15
CA ALA A 992 19.33 13.33 30.79
C ALA A 992 20.35 12.29 31.28
N SER A 993 20.10 11.60 32.40
CA SER A 993 21.06 10.67 32.99
C SER A 993 20.84 9.22 32.54
N LYS A 994 19.59 8.74 32.65
CA LYS A 994 19.20 7.34 32.36
C LYS A 994 17.84 7.31 31.69
N CYS A 995 17.77 6.80 30.48
CA CYS A 995 16.54 6.69 29.73
C CYS A 995 16.50 5.35 28.96
N SER A 996 15.29 4.84 28.71
CA SER A 996 15.05 3.56 28.02
C SER A 996 15.39 3.64 26.53
N GLU A 997 15.27 4.82 25.94
CA GLU A 997 15.52 5.08 24.52
C GLU A 997 16.98 4.81 24.14
N MET A 998 17.90 4.98 25.09
CA MET A 998 19.32 4.66 24.92
C MET A 998 19.59 3.15 24.88
N GLU A 999 18.70 2.30 25.41
CA GLU A 999 18.92 0.85 25.45
C GLU A 999 18.92 0.24 24.05
N GLU A 1000 18.25 0.88 23.08
CA GLU A 1000 18.18 0.45 21.68
C GLU A 1000 19.46 0.77 20.90
N VAL A 1001 20.06 1.94 21.15
CA VAL A 1001 21.06 2.56 20.25
C VAL A 1001 22.44 2.72 20.86
N GLY A 1002 22.58 2.61 22.19
CA GLY A 1002 23.77 3.09 22.88
C GLY A 1002 24.29 2.21 24.01
N TRP A 1003 25.61 2.17 24.13
CA TRP A 1003 26.33 1.61 25.28
C TRP A 1003 26.79 2.76 26.18
N TYR A 1004 26.10 2.99 27.29
CA TYR A 1004 26.34 4.11 28.20
C TYR A 1004 26.39 3.64 29.67
N TYR A 1005 26.60 4.56 30.62
CA TYR A 1005 26.86 4.24 32.03
C TYR A 1005 25.86 3.25 32.64
N TYR A 1006 24.56 3.42 32.36
CA TYR A 1006 23.50 2.57 32.93
C TYR A 1006 23.22 1.28 32.14
N ALA A 1007 23.95 1.02 31.06
CA ALA A 1007 23.92 -0.27 30.38
C ALA A 1007 24.62 -1.39 31.20
N ASN A 1008 25.26 -1.05 32.33
CA ASN A 1008 25.90 -1.97 33.28
C ASN A 1008 26.98 -2.89 32.67
N ILE A 1009 27.60 -2.50 31.56
CA ILE A 1009 28.63 -3.28 30.87
C ILE A 1009 30.01 -3.20 31.54
N GLY A 1010 30.27 -2.17 32.34
CA GLY A 1010 31.52 -1.97 33.10
C GLY A 1010 32.79 -1.71 32.28
N MET A 1011 32.73 -1.83 30.94
CA MET A 1011 33.80 -1.57 29.97
C MET A 1011 33.22 -1.53 28.54
N VAL A 1012 34.03 -1.22 27.52
CA VAL A 1012 33.64 -1.24 26.09
C VAL A 1012 33.05 -2.58 25.63
N SER A 1013 32.05 -2.53 24.74
CA SER A 1013 31.42 -3.72 24.15
C SER A 1013 31.99 -4.05 22.76
N VAL A 1014 31.58 -5.17 22.19
CA VAL A 1014 31.84 -5.47 20.77
C VAL A 1014 31.05 -4.48 19.91
N VAL A 1015 31.68 -3.96 18.86
CA VAL A 1015 31.03 -3.01 17.94
C VAL A 1015 29.83 -3.67 17.23
N GLY A 1016 28.83 -2.90 16.88
CA GLY A 1016 27.70 -3.37 16.06
C GLY A 1016 26.62 -4.15 16.80
N GLN A 1017 26.60 -4.14 18.14
CA GLN A 1017 25.62 -4.90 18.94
C GLN A 1017 24.34 -4.11 19.28
N LYS A 1018 24.32 -2.80 19.04
CA LYS A 1018 23.12 -1.96 19.13
C LYS A 1018 22.54 -1.68 17.75
N LEU A 1019 21.33 -1.12 17.69
CA LEU A 1019 20.72 -0.80 16.40
C LEU A 1019 21.55 0.24 15.65
N PRO A 1020 21.75 0.08 14.33
CA PRO A 1020 22.36 1.10 13.50
C PRO A 1020 21.39 2.27 13.26
N ASN A 1021 21.92 3.40 12.77
CA ASN A 1021 21.07 4.45 12.21
C ASN A 1021 20.57 4.10 10.79
N ALA A 1022 19.78 5.01 10.20
CA ALA A 1022 19.19 4.84 8.87
C ALA A 1022 20.22 4.65 7.73
N TRP A 1023 21.49 4.98 7.95
CA TRP A 1023 22.58 4.80 6.99
C TRP A 1023 23.48 3.60 7.32
N GLY A 1024 23.14 2.78 8.31
CA GLY A 1024 23.89 1.57 8.64
C GLY A 1024 25.13 1.79 9.51
N LEU A 1025 25.28 2.97 10.13
CA LEU A 1025 26.35 3.27 11.10
C LEU A 1025 25.96 2.81 12.49
N TYR A 1026 26.91 2.20 13.20
CA TYR A 1026 26.72 1.64 14.54
C TYR A 1026 27.47 2.43 15.61
N ASP A 1027 26.99 2.29 16.84
CA ASP A 1027 27.61 2.80 18.07
C ASP A 1027 27.77 4.34 18.12
N MET A 1028 27.01 5.07 17.30
CA MET A 1028 27.02 6.54 17.26
C MET A 1028 26.53 7.21 18.57
N HIS A 1029 25.96 6.43 19.50
CA HIS A 1029 25.42 6.87 20.80
C HIS A 1029 26.01 6.09 21.98
N GLY A 1030 27.32 5.85 22.03
CA GLY A 1030 27.99 5.32 23.20
C GLY A 1030 29.21 4.47 22.85
N ASN A 1031 29.49 3.45 23.66
CA ASN A 1031 30.64 2.55 23.57
C ASN A 1031 31.96 3.29 23.82
N VAL A 1032 32.51 4.05 22.86
CA VAL A 1032 33.60 5.00 23.10
C VAL A 1032 33.29 6.38 22.54
N LYS A 1033 33.82 7.43 23.20
CA LYS A 1033 33.86 8.77 22.60
C LYS A 1033 34.81 8.73 21.42
N GLU A 1034 34.47 9.44 20.35
CA GLU A 1034 35.23 9.42 19.11
C GLU A 1034 35.94 10.74 18.88
N TRP A 1035 37.26 10.69 18.63
CA TRP A 1035 38.05 11.85 18.19
C TRP A 1035 37.56 12.41 16.84
N CYS A 1036 37.39 13.73 16.75
CA CYS A 1036 37.15 14.46 15.51
C CYS A 1036 38.39 15.29 15.11
N LEU A 1037 38.44 15.70 13.84
CA LEU A 1037 39.54 16.52 13.30
C LEU A 1037 39.62 17.92 13.94
N ASP A 1038 38.48 18.49 14.29
CA ASP A 1038 38.29 19.89 14.67
C ASP A 1038 38.95 20.25 16.01
N TRP A 1039 39.53 21.44 16.05
CA TRP A 1039 39.87 22.08 17.32
C TRP A 1039 38.60 22.49 18.06
N TYR A 1040 38.58 22.35 19.37
CA TYR A 1040 37.42 22.78 20.14
C TYR A 1040 37.51 24.29 20.45
N LYS A 1041 36.39 25.00 20.26
CA LYS A 1041 36.17 26.35 20.77
C LYS A 1041 34.73 26.49 21.24
N GLU A 1042 34.58 27.07 22.43
CA GLU A 1042 33.29 27.39 23.00
C GLU A 1042 32.54 28.39 22.11
N ASN A 1043 31.22 28.24 21.97
CA ASN A 1043 30.38 29.06 21.09
C ASN A 1043 30.77 29.06 19.59
N TYR A 1044 31.58 28.12 19.11
CA TYR A 1044 32.03 28.08 17.69
C TYR A 1044 30.87 28.15 16.68
N TYR A 1045 29.73 27.52 16.98
CA TYR A 1045 28.56 27.49 16.10
C TYR A 1045 27.98 28.88 15.75
N GLN A 1046 28.25 29.93 16.53
CA GLN A 1046 27.79 31.29 16.22
C GLN A 1046 28.45 31.89 14.97
N GLY A 1047 29.66 31.44 14.62
CA GLY A 1047 30.42 31.91 13.48
C GLY A 1047 30.95 30.78 12.60
N SER A 1048 30.38 29.58 12.75
CA SER A 1048 30.76 28.41 11.95
C SER A 1048 30.37 28.63 10.49
N PRO A 1049 31.24 28.29 9.53
CA PRO A 1049 30.89 28.29 8.11
C PRO A 1049 29.68 27.40 7.83
N SER A 1050 28.84 27.83 6.89
CA SER A 1050 27.69 27.04 6.43
C SER A 1050 28.08 25.93 5.45
N GLU A 1051 29.26 25.99 4.85
CA GLU A 1051 29.76 24.99 3.90
C GLU A 1051 31.05 24.37 4.41
N ASP A 1052 31.09 23.03 4.50
CA ASP A 1052 32.24 22.21 4.93
C ASP A 1052 33.04 22.77 6.13
N PRO A 1053 32.42 23.03 7.29
CA PRO A 1053 33.13 23.52 8.46
C PRO A 1053 34.18 22.51 8.95
N THR A 1054 35.36 23.03 9.28
CA THR A 1054 36.55 22.27 9.71
C THR A 1054 37.03 22.66 11.12
N GLY A 1055 36.17 23.39 11.83
CA GLY A 1055 36.47 23.91 13.16
C GLY A 1055 37.21 25.26 13.12
N PRO A 1056 37.52 25.82 14.30
CA PRO A 1056 38.37 27.00 14.44
C PRO A 1056 39.83 26.68 14.09
N ALA A 1057 40.61 27.72 13.81
CA ALA A 1057 42.06 27.60 13.71
C ALA A 1057 42.66 27.07 15.02
N ALA A 1058 43.84 26.44 14.91
CA ALA A 1058 44.58 25.94 16.06
C ALA A 1058 44.79 27.05 17.11
N PRO A 1059 44.57 26.78 18.41
CA PRO A 1059 44.74 27.78 19.45
C PRO A 1059 46.22 28.21 19.55
N SER A 1060 46.46 29.50 19.77
CA SER A 1060 47.79 30.06 20.04
C SER A 1060 48.27 29.84 21.48
N ASP A 1061 47.38 29.35 22.35
CA ASP A 1061 47.52 29.33 23.80
C ASP A 1061 47.48 27.89 24.31
N TYR A 1062 47.86 27.65 25.58
CA TYR A 1062 48.00 26.31 26.21
C TYR A 1062 46.72 25.43 26.27
N ASN A 1063 45.57 25.87 25.74
CA ASN A 1063 44.31 25.12 25.74
C ASN A 1063 44.10 24.33 24.44
N ASN A 1064 44.98 23.34 24.21
CA ASN A 1064 44.98 22.47 23.03
C ASN A 1064 43.89 21.38 23.11
N TYR A 1065 42.62 21.76 22.99
CA TYR A 1065 41.51 20.81 23.02
C TYR A 1065 41.05 20.41 21.61
N LYS A 1066 40.87 19.10 21.39
CA LYS A 1066 40.19 18.55 20.21
C LYS A 1066 38.78 18.12 20.57
N VAL A 1067 37.89 18.17 19.59
CA VAL A 1067 36.50 17.72 19.74
C VAL A 1067 36.43 16.20 19.88
N VAL A 1068 35.55 15.72 20.76
CA VAL A 1068 35.12 14.33 20.82
C VAL A 1068 33.60 14.23 20.80
N ARG A 1069 33.05 13.20 20.16
CA ARG A 1069 31.61 12.99 19.96
C ARG A 1069 31.12 11.61 20.43
N GLY A 1070 29.80 11.38 20.43
CA GLY A 1070 29.16 10.07 20.60
C GLY A 1070 28.90 9.59 22.03
N GLY A 1071 29.59 10.15 23.03
CA GLY A 1071 29.52 9.63 24.40
C GLY A 1071 30.23 8.27 24.52
N GLY A 1072 30.11 7.57 25.65
CA GLY A 1072 30.78 6.29 25.83
C GLY A 1072 30.21 5.47 26.97
N TRP A 1073 30.73 4.26 27.15
CA TRP A 1073 30.24 3.31 28.17
C TRP A 1073 30.25 3.87 29.61
N ALA A 1074 31.07 4.88 29.88
CA ALA A 1074 31.21 5.51 31.19
C ALA A 1074 30.48 6.86 31.31
N THR A 1075 29.69 7.26 30.31
CA THR A 1075 28.98 8.55 30.31
C THR A 1075 27.47 8.42 30.42
N TYR A 1076 26.80 9.51 30.78
CA TYR A 1076 25.35 9.55 30.88
C TYR A 1076 24.68 9.74 29.53
N ALA A 1077 23.36 9.54 29.46
CA ALA A 1077 22.61 9.64 28.20
C ALA A 1077 22.78 11.00 27.50
N TYR A 1078 22.86 12.10 28.25
CA TYR A 1078 23.03 13.44 27.69
C TYR A 1078 24.36 13.62 26.94
N ASP A 1079 25.43 12.92 27.33
CA ASP A 1079 26.74 12.94 26.67
C ASP A 1079 26.75 12.16 25.35
N CYS A 1080 25.72 11.33 25.12
CA CYS A 1080 25.60 10.46 23.95
C CYS A 1080 24.70 11.04 22.86
N ARG A 1081 24.06 12.20 23.08
CA ARG A 1081 23.17 12.82 22.06
C ARG A 1081 23.94 13.15 20.78
N SER A 1082 23.24 13.14 19.64
CA SER A 1082 23.82 13.51 18.34
C SER A 1082 24.52 14.87 18.36
N ALA A 1083 23.94 15.85 19.06
CA ALA A 1083 24.47 17.20 19.18
C ALA A 1083 25.52 17.38 20.28
N SER A 1084 25.74 16.37 21.14
CA SER A 1084 26.59 16.55 22.32
C SER A 1084 28.04 16.76 21.91
N ARG A 1085 28.64 17.85 22.39
CA ARG A 1085 30.04 18.21 22.09
C ARG A 1085 30.92 17.97 23.31
N GLY A 1086 31.88 17.07 23.19
CA GLY A 1086 32.93 16.88 24.18
C GLY A 1086 34.25 17.51 23.74
N LYS A 1087 35.16 17.70 24.70
CA LYS A 1087 36.52 18.20 24.45
C LYS A 1087 37.55 17.53 25.33
N TYR A 1088 38.69 17.18 24.76
CA TYR A 1088 39.83 16.62 25.48
C TYR A 1088 41.15 17.18 24.97
N TYR A 1089 42.16 17.24 25.84
CA TYR A 1089 43.52 17.60 25.43
C TYR A 1089 44.03 16.60 24.38
N VAL A 1090 44.82 17.07 23.42
CA VAL A 1090 45.38 16.22 22.33
C VAL A 1090 46.10 14.97 22.88
N ASP A 1091 46.79 15.10 24.01
CA ASP A 1091 47.55 14.04 24.68
C ASP A 1091 46.72 13.18 25.64
N ARG A 1092 45.40 13.38 25.69
CA ARG A 1092 44.51 12.63 26.56
C ARG A 1092 44.51 11.15 26.18
N TYR A 1093 44.76 10.31 27.18
CA TYR A 1093 44.83 8.87 27.06
C TYR A 1093 43.97 8.20 28.15
N ASP A 1094 42.76 7.74 27.79
CA ASP A 1094 41.81 7.15 28.76
C ASP A 1094 41.03 5.92 28.23
N ARG A 1095 40.23 5.31 29.09
CA ARG A 1095 39.58 4.00 28.85
C ARG A 1095 38.26 4.05 28.06
N TYR A 1096 37.86 5.22 27.59
CA TYR A 1096 36.57 5.41 26.94
C TYR A 1096 36.65 6.35 25.74
N THR A 1097 37.85 6.70 25.28
CA THR A 1097 38.08 7.47 24.07
C THR A 1097 38.76 6.59 23.02
N GLY A 1098 38.14 6.51 21.84
CA GLY A 1098 38.62 5.87 20.63
C GLY A 1098 38.38 6.79 19.43
N PHE A 1099 38.18 6.22 18.25
CA PHE A 1099 37.94 7.01 17.04
C PHE A 1099 37.32 6.18 15.91
N ARG A 1100 36.86 6.89 14.90
CA ARG A 1100 36.36 6.37 13.63
C ARG A 1100 37.08 7.09 12.49
N VAL A 1101 37.20 6.43 11.35
CA VAL A 1101 37.95 6.92 10.19
C VAL A 1101 36.98 7.47 9.15
N ALA A 1102 37.38 8.54 8.46
CA ALA A 1102 36.76 9.04 7.26
C ALA A 1102 37.74 8.96 6.07
N LEU A 1103 37.22 8.70 4.86
CA LEU A 1103 37.95 8.82 3.60
C LEU A 1103 37.37 10.00 2.83
N VAL A 1104 38.20 11.02 2.61
CA VAL A 1104 37.77 12.32 2.08
C VAL A 1104 38.71 12.78 0.95
N PRO A 1105 38.25 13.67 0.06
CA PRO A 1105 39.15 14.34 -0.87
C PRO A 1105 40.25 15.12 -0.15
N GLU A 1106 41.49 15.02 -0.64
CA GLU A 1106 42.65 15.80 -0.21
C GLU A 1106 42.42 17.27 -0.57
N LYS A 1107 42.40 18.15 0.43
CA LYS A 1107 42.18 19.60 0.26
C LYS A 1107 43.48 20.37 0.09
#